data_AF-A0A7X6NVF1-F1
#
_entry.id   AF-A0A7X6NVF1-F1
#
_cell.length_a   1.000
_cell.length_b   1.000
_cell.length_c   1.000
_cell.angle_alpha   90.00
_cell.angle_beta   90.00
_cell.angle_gamma   90.00
#
_symmetry.space_group_name_H-M   'P 1'
#
loop_
_entity.id
_entity.type
_entity.pdbx_description
1 polymer ?
#
loop_
_entity_poly.entity_id
_entity_poly.type
_entity_poly.pdbx_seq_one_letter_code
_entity_poly.pdbx_strand_id
1 'polypeptide(L)'
;MKIVAIVGTNASFSFNRLLLNFMKSHFRDTADVEVRDITDIPMFNESAPQDPDSVKELSLAIADADGVIIGCPEHNHSVPSALKSVLEWLSFRTHPLNGKPVMIVGASHHPQGSSRAQIHLRQILDAPGVGARVLPGNEFLLGNVKTAFDDQSQLVDEATIQFLERCFADFVDFVHSSQSASSSMTKGESAVVPSDVIRWDATYDVIVLGFGGAGATAARFAADDGAKVLLVDSAPEGYEGGNTRVCGQLVCSADDEAAMREYYFAQTAPMELDPEIIDTYVHGLTNMKRYFRDYLGVEEPVSAKKTFGALVGSMTPEYPEFPGGETVDMLLVHEGLLDGALWKILHRNVVERSASIDVWYRSPARHLVKAADGRTIAGVQIEREHVLRNIRALNGVVLATGGFENNKRKIQDYIGAPGLAPLGGMFNTGDGIDLAIEAGADLWHMANYESLGLQHGLAFAVGEGERAQLPLFNLEGFSSGSIITVGDDGSRYFKEDEPNRHGHIYHHGVWRVPAAQAHPHLVFDQAKYDELVDDKHTDVLARAVTANSLAELAMLIGAKPEILAKTVDSFNFFAAQGIDYEYGRDPGNLRAFGDGPYYAIELRQAMLNTQGGPRRNSRAEILDPSGQPIPHLYGAGELGGICAGQYQGGQNIAECLIFGKIAGQNAATWKPQLASTVPTAAVAEPSSAGGRAPSAFRSDLSAESEVVLGPNQYLGRSQVGMGSEMIVRVTTDDSGAIADIEIVQQSETAEVAGEALRKLPQQMIALNTFDVDAVSGASVSSKALIQAVRDALSQVPGRDS
;
A
#
# COMPACT_ATOMS: atom_id res chain seq x y z
N MET A 1 28.14 -25.85 13.46
CA MET A 1 26.91 -25.47 14.17
C MET A 1 26.84 -26.26 15.47
N LYS A 2 26.62 -25.60 16.61
CA LYS A 2 26.48 -26.20 17.94
C LYS A 2 25.00 -26.31 18.30
N ILE A 3 24.54 -27.50 18.64
CA ILE A 3 23.14 -27.75 19.04
C ILE A 3 23.11 -28.33 20.44
N VAL A 4 22.23 -27.83 21.30
CA VAL A 4 21.91 -28.48 22.58
C VAL A 4 20.63 -29.30 22.43
N ALA A 5 20.72 -30.60 22.74
CA ALA A 5 19.60 -31.53 22.70
C ALA A 5 19.12 -31.85 24.13
N ILE A 6 17.92 -31.43 24.50
CA ILE A 6 17.35 -31.60 25.85
C ILE A 6 16.51 -32.86 25.90
N VAL A 7 16.84 -33.76 26.82
CA VAL A 7 16.00 -34.93 27.14
C VAL A 7 14.81 -34.46 27.99
N GLY A 8 13.60 -34.42 27.42
CA GLY A 8 12.41 -33.85 28.07
C GLY A 8 11.80 -34.67 29.20
N THR A 9 12.56 -35.50 29.90
CA THR A 9 12.10 -36.27 31.07
C THR A 9 13.24 -36.48 32.06
N ASN A 10 12.91 -36.55 33.34
CA ASN A 10 13.83 -36.91 34.42
C ASN A 10 13.81 -38.42 34.73
N ALA A 11 13.19 -39.25 33.88
CA ALA A 11 13.24 -40.70 34.03
C ALA A 11 14.68 -41.23 33.86
N SER A 12 15.01 -42.28 34.61
CA SER A 12 16.31 -42.97 34.50
C SER A 12 16.53 -43.55 33.10
N PHE A 13 15.45 -43.94 32.42
CA PHE A 13 15.43 -44.43 31.04
C PHE A 13 14.42 -43.65 30.18
N SER A 14 14.77 -43.38 28.92
CA SER A 14 13.92 -42.66 27.97
C SER A 14 14.24 -43.04 26.52
N PHE A 15 13.22 -43.41 25.73
CA PHE A 15 13.37 -43.57 24.28
C PHE A 15 13.69 -42.24 23.58
N ASN A 16 13.32 -41.11 24.17
CA ASN A 16 13.74 -39.80 23.65
C ASN A 16 15.24 -39.57 23.87
N ARG A 17 15.83 -40.13 24.94
CA ARG A 17 17.29 -40.11 25.13
C ARG A 17 17.99 -40.99 24.08
N LEU A 18 17.44 -42.15 23.75
CA LEU A 18 17.97 -42.99 22.66
C LEU A 18 17.88 -42.27 21.31
N LEU A 19 16.73 -41.68 20.99
CA LEU A 19 16.53 -40.90 19.76
C LEU A 19 17.53 -39.74 19.64
N LEU A 20 17.72 -38.95 20.70
CA LEU A 20 18.65 -37.82 20.67
C LEU A 20 20.12 -38.27 20.57
N ASN A 21 20.49 -39.40 21.18
CA ASN A 21 21.83 -39.97 21.01
C ASN A 21 22.05 -40.55 19.61
N PHE A 22 21.02 -41.18 19.02
CA PHE A 22 21.03 -41.58 17.62
C PHE A 22 21.28 -40.35 16.72
N MET A 23 20.50 -39.27 16.89
CA MET A 23 20.67 -38.02 16.14
C MET A 23 22.08 -37.44 16.30
N LYS A 24 22.64 -37.45 17.52
CA LYS A 24 24.01 -36.99 17.79
C LYS A 24 25.04 -37.78 16.98
N SER A 25 24.91 -39.10 16.92
CA SER A 25 25.84 -39.94 16.14
C SER A 25 25.62 -39.83 14.64
N HIS A 26 24.36 -39.80 14.20
CA HIS A 26 23.96 -39.79 12.79
C HIS A 26 24.30 -38.46 12.09
N PHE A 27 24.09 -37.32 12.76
CA PHE A 27 24.30 -35.98 12.20
C PHE A 27 25.64 -35.34 12.59
N ARG A 28 26.62 -36.13 13.08
CA ARG A 28 27.90 -35.62 13.60
C ARG A 28 28.72 -34.81 12.59
N ASP A 29 28.53 -35.07 11.29
CA ASP A 29 29.25 -34.39 10.21
C ASP A 29 28.56 -33.06 9.83
N THR A 30 27.32 -32.83 10.30
CA THR A 30 26.52 -31.62 10.05
C THR A 30 26.52 -30.67 11.26
N ALA A 31 26.41 -31.21 12.47
CA ALA A 31 26.31 -30.41 13.69
C ALA A 31 26.98 -31.10 14.90
N ASP A 32 27.54 -30.29 15.80
CA ASP A 32 27.98 -30.74 17.11
C ASP A 32 26.78 -30.75 18.06
N VAL A 33 26.18 -31.93 18.28
CA VAL A 33 24.99 -32.11 19.12
C VAL A 33 25.41 -32.52 20.53
N GLU A 34 25.13 -31.66 21.50
CA GLU A 34 25.33 -31.90 22.92
C GLU A 34 24.02 -32.33 23.59
N VAL A 35 23.89 -33.61 23.94
CA VAL A 35 22.72 -34.13 24.66
C VAL A 35 22.84 -33.83 26.15
N ARG A 36 21.83 -33.14 26.71
CA ARG A 36 21.73 -32.75 28.12
C ARG A 36 20.51 -33.39 28.77
N ASP A 37 20.74 -34.06 29.91
CA ASP A 37 19.68 -34.58 30.76
C ASP A 37 19.18 -33.51 31.75
N ILE A 38 17.90 -33.64 32.13
CA ILE A 38 17.25 -32.74 33.09
C ILE A 38 17.02 -33.41 34.47
N THR A 39 17.68 -34.54 34.72
CA THR A 39 17.48 -35.36 35.92
C THR A 39 17.85 -34.62 37.21
N ASP A 40 18.86 -33.76 37.15
CA ASP A 40 19.43 -33.04 38.30
C ASP A 40 18.92 -31.60 38.41
N ILE A 41 17.89 -31.24 37.64
CA ILE A 41 17.23 -29.95 37.74
C ILE A 41 16.07 -30.07 38.74
N PRO A 42 16.09 -29.30 39.85
CA PRO A 42 15.00 -29.34 40.82
C PRO A 42 13.72 -28.74 40.22
N MET A 43 12.57 -29.09 40.79
CA MET A 43 11.30 -28.46 40.40
C MET A 43 11.34 -26.95 40.60
N PHE A 44 10.63 -26.23 39.73
CA PHE A 44 10.58 -24.77 39.71
C PHE A 44 10.02 -24.24 41.03
N ASN A 45 10.69 -23.21 41.56
CA ASN A 45 10.29 -22.51 42.76
C ASN A 45 10.60 -21.03 42.60
N GLU A 46 9.55 -20.24 42.34
CA GLU A 46 9.62 -18.78 42.17
C GLU A 46 10.28 -18.08 43.38
N SER A 47 10.11 -18.64 44.58
CA SER A 47 10.66 -18.08 45.82
C SER A 47 12.12 -18.47 46.09
N ALA A 48 12.74 -19.30 45.24
CA ALA A 48 14.14 -19.65 45.41
C ALA A 48 15.02 -18.39 45.28
N PRO A 49 15.99 -18.13 46.18
CA PRO A 49 16.73 -16.87 46.20
C PRO A 49 17.62 -16.65 44.97
N GLN A 50 18.03 -17.73 44.31
CA GLN A 50 18.82 -17.73 43.09
C GLN A 50 18.52 -19.00 42.28
N ASP A 51 18.90 -19.01 41.01
CA ASP A 51 18.75 -20.20 40.17
C ASP A 51 19.72 -21.30 40.61
N PRO A 52 19.30 -22.58 40.61
CA PRO A 52 20.19 -23.72 40.86
C PRO A 52 21.35 -23.75 39.86
N ASP A 53 22.52 -24.24 40.27
CA ASP A 53 23.68 -24.26 39.38
C ASP A 53 23.45 -25.15 38.15
N SER A 54 22.70 -26.25 38.29
CA SER A 54 22.27 -27.09 37.14
C SER A 54 21.39 -26.33 36.13
N VAL A 55 20.56 -25.39 36.60
CA VAL A 55 19.76 -24.51 35.73
C VAL A 55 20.65 -23.48 35.03
N LYS A 56 21.59 -22.86 35.75
CA LYS A 56 22.55 -21.90 35.17
C LYS A 56 23.41 -22.56 34.10
N GLU A 57 23.92 -23.75 34.36
CA GLU A 57 24.72 -24.51 33.41
C GLU A 57 23.94 -24.85 32.13
N LEU A 58 22.69 -25.30 32.27
CA LEU A 58 21.83 -25.56 31.12
C LEU A 58 21.49 -24.26 30.38
N SER A 59 21.19 -23.18 31.10
CA SER A 59 20.90 -21.88 30.51
C SER A 59 22.08 -21.34 29.70
N LEU A 60 23.30 -21.47 30.21
CA LEU A 60 24.52 -21.07 29.51
C LEU A 60 24.78 -21.94 28.28
N ALA A 61 24.58 -23.26 28.39
CA ALA A 61 24.72 -24.16 27.26
C ALA A 61 23.73 -23.82 26.13
N ILE A 62 22.47 -23.52 26.46
CA ILE A 62 21.44 -23.10 25.49
C ILE A 62 21.79 -21.74 24.88
N ALA A 63 22.27 -20.79 25.69
CA ALA A 63 22.65 -19.47 25.20
C ALA A 63 23.78 -19.55 24.17
N ASP A 64 24.79 -20.38 24.44
CA ASP A 64 25.97 -20.63 23.58
C ASP A 64 25.68 -21.52 22.35
N ALA A 65 24.52 -22.19 22.31
CA ALA A 65 24.13 -23.02 21.18
C ALA A 65 23.51 -22.20 20.04
N ASP A 66 23.72 -22.64 18.81
CA ASP A 66 23.10 -22.08 17.61
C ASP A 66 21.60 -22.42 17.53
N GLY A 67 21.22 -23.60 18.03
CA GLY A 67 19.84 -24.07 18.12
C GLY A 67 19.64 -25.13 19.19
N VAL A 68 18.38 -25.45 19.50
CA VAL A 68 18.00 -26.44 20.51
C VAL A 68 17.11 -27.52 19.91
N ILE A 69 17.33 -28.78 20.30
CA ILE A 69 16.41 -29.88 20.00
C ILE A 69 15.79 -30.33 21.32
N ILE A 70 14.47 -30.44 21.39
CA ILE A 70 13.77 -30.97 22.57
C ILE A 70 13.16 -32.31 22.22
N GLY A 71 13.68 -33.38 22.85
CA GLY A 71 13.06 -34.70 22.80
C GLY A 71 11.91 -34.75 23.79
N CYS A 72 10.66 -34.64 23.32
CA CYS A 72 9.45 -34.51 24.13
C CYS A 72 8.67 -35.83 24.21
N PRO A 73 8.72 -36.56 25.35
CA PRO A 73 7.77 -37.63 25.67
C PRO A 73 6.34 -37.10 25.82
N GLU A 74 5.35 -37.99 25.72
CA GLU A 74 3.95 -37.65 26.01
C GLU A 74 3.48 -38.32 27.31
N HIS A 75 3.11 -37.51 28.30
CA HIS A 75 2.54 -37.95 29.57
C HIS A 75 1.12 -37.41 29.70
N ASN A 76 0.11 -38.28 29.76
CA ASN A 76 -1.31 -37.89 29.91
C ASN A 76 -1.77 -36.84 28.87
N HIS A 77 -1.38 -37.01 27.61
CA HIS A 77 -1.64 -36.07 26.51
C HIS A 77 -1.04 -34.67 26.69
N SER A 78 0.05 -34.56 27.45
CA SER A 78 0.76 -33.32 27.73
C SER A 78 2.28 -33.52 27.76
N VAL A 79 3.03 -32.42 27.79
CA VAL A 79 4.46 -32.42 28.11
C VAL A 79 4.70 -33.00 29.52
N PRO A 80 5.84 -33.66 29.78
CA PRO A 80 6.19 -34.12 31.11
C PRO A 80 6.32 -32.94 32.09
N SER A 81 5.90 -33.14 33.34
CA SER A 81 5.97 -32.10 34.39
C SER A 81 7.40 -31.60 34.61
N ALA A 82 8.39 -32.50 34.53
CA ALA A 82 9.81 -32.15 34.62
C ALA A 82 10.24 -31.20 33.49
N LEU A 83 9.81 -31.45 32.24
CA LEU A 83 10.11 -30.56 31.12
C LEU A 83 9.45 -29.20 31.30
N LYS A 84 8.16 -29.16 31.69
CA LYS A 84 7.47 -27.89 31.96
C LYS A 84 8.18 -27.08 33.05
N SER A 85 8.60 -27.75 34.11
CA SER A 85 9.33 -27.13 35.22
C SER A 85 10.70 -26.59 34.80
N VAL A 86 11.43 -27.28 33.92
CA VAL A 86 12.70 -26.77 33.37
C VAL A 86 12.45 -25.52 32.53
N LEU A 87 11.39 -25.51 31.71
CA LEU A 87 11.04 -24.34 30.90
C LEU A 87 10.67 -23.14 31.76
N GLU A 88 10.02 -23.34 32.92
CA GLU A 88 9.75 -22.26 33.88
C GLU A 88 11.02 -21.67 34.47
N TRP A 89 12.01 -22.50 34.83
CA TRP A 89 13.33 -22.02 35.23
C TRP A 89 13.99 -21.18 34.13
N LEU A 90 13.92 -21.64 32.88
CA LEU A 90 14.50 -20.99 31.69
C LEU A 90 13.64 -19.85 31.14
N SER A 91 12.60 -19.42 31.86
CA SER A 91 11.74 -18.29 31.48
C SER A 91 11.41 -17.35 32.62
N PHE A 92 12.00 -17.55 33.81
CA PHE A 92 11.70 -16.74 35.00
C PHE A 92 12.71 -15.61 35.20
N ARG A 93 14.00 -15.94 35.37
CA ARG A 93 15.09 -14.95 35.53
C ARG A 93 16.00 -14.89 34.33
N THR A 94 16.29 -16.04 33.73
CA THR A 94 17.00 -16.14 32.46
C THR A 94 16.00 -16.51 31.37
N HIS A 95 16.30 -16.10 30.14
CA HIS A 95 15.46 -16.35 28.97
C HIS A 95 16.29 -16.89 27.79
N PRO A 96 17.09 -17.96 27.97
CA PRO A 96 18.02 -18.44 26.96
C PRO A 96 17.35 -19.02 25.71
N LEU A 97 16.04 -19.34 25.80
CA LEU A 97 15.24 -19.81 24.68
C LEU A 97 14.62 -18.68 23.85
N ASN A 98 14.65 -17.43 24.31
CA ASN A 98 14.03 -16.33 23.59
C ASN A 98 14.75 -16.06 22.26
N GLY A 99 14.01 -16.11 21.16
CA GLY A 99 14.52 -16.04 19.79
C GLY A 99 15.32 -17.27 19.34
N LYS A 100 15.55 -18.25 20.22
CA LYS A 100 16.38 -19.43 19.92
C LYS A 100 15.63 -20.36 18.94
N PRO A 101 16.27 -20.83 17.85
CA PRO A 101 15.68 -21.84 16.97
C PRO A 101 15.52 -23.16 17.71
N VAL A 102 14.31 -23.72 17.70
CA VAL A 102 13.97 -24.98 18.38
C VAL A 102 13.35 -25.99 17.41
N MET A 103 13.90 -27.19 17.37
CA MET A 103 13.28 -28.38 16.79
C MET A 103 12.68 -29.23 17.91
N ILE A 104 11.48 -29.77 17.69
CA ILE A 104 10.87 -30.74 18.60
C ILE A 104 10.90 -32.09 17.91
N VAL A 105 11.39 -33.10 18.63
CA VAL A 105 11.29 -34.50 18.23
C VAL A 105 10.62 -35.27 19.35
N GLY A 106 10.04 -36.43 19.06
CA GLY A 106 9.51 -37.22 20.14
C GLY A 106 9.30 -38.68 19.83
N ALA A 107 9.57 -39.50 20.85
CA ALA A 107 9.49 -40.95 20.82
C ALA A 107 8.43 -41.42 21.82
N SER A 108 7.48 -42.23 21.36
CA SER A 108 6.36 -42.74 22.16
C SER A 108 6.07 -44.22 21.95
N HIS A 109 5.42 -44.85 22.94
CA HIS A 109 5.02 -46.26 22.87
C HIS A 109 3.95 -46.58 21.82
N HIS A 110 3.13 -45.60 21.45
CA HIS A 110 1.96 -45.82 20.61
C HIS A 110 2.17 -45.27 19.19
N PRO A 111 1.37 -45.72 18.21
CA PRO A 111 1.53 -45.31 16.82
C PRO A 111 1.41 -43.80 16.56
N GLN A 112 0.67 -43.07 17.40
CA GLN A 112 0.42 -41.63 17.24
C GLN A 112 1.62 -40.72 17.61
N GLY A 113 2.75 -41.31 18.03
CA GLY A 113 3.92 -40.54 18.47
C GLY A 113 3.61 -39.69 19.70
N SER A 114 4.36 -38.59 19.88
CA SER A 114 4.11 -37.61 20.94
C SER A 114 3.33 -36.38 20.44
N SER A 115 2.46 -36.57 19.44
CA SER A 115 1.78 -35.49 18.72
C SER A 115 1.10 -34.47 19.63
N ARG A 116 0.37 -34.92 20.66
CA ARG A 116 -0.36 -34.00 21.56
C ARG A 116 0.59 -33.26 22.48
N ALA A 117 1.62 -33.95 22.98
CA ALA A 117 2.66 -33.30 23.78
C ALA A 117 3.47 -32.28 22.97
N GLN A 118 3.76 -32.54 21.69
CA GLN A 118 4.46 -31.56 20.84
C GLN A 118 3.61 -30.32 20.57
N ILE A 119 2.31 -30.47 20.31
CA ILE A 119 1.39 -29.32 20.16
C ILE A 119 1.36 -28.48 21.43
N HIS A 120 1.24 -29.13 22.59
CA HIS A 120 1.25 -28.42 23.87
C HIS A 120 2.62 -27.75 24.14
N LEU A 121 3.73 -28.42 23.80
CA LEU A 121 5.07 -27.85 23.92
C LEU A 121 5.25 -26.61 23.02
N ARG A 122 4.73 -26.63 21.79
CA ARG A 122 4.77 -25.47 20.89
C ARG A 122 4.09 -24.25 21.50
N GLN A 123 2.91 -24.43 22.10
CA GLN A 123 2.20 -23.36 22.81
C GLN A 123 3.02 -22.81 24.00
N ILE A 124 3.70 -23.68 24.75
CA ILE A 124 4.55 -23.25 25.86
C ILE A 124 5.78 -22.48 25.36
N LEU A 125 6.42 -22.96 24.29
CA LEU A 125 7.62 -22.36 23.71
C LEU A 125 7.34 -20.99 23.08
N ASP A 126 6.13 -20.79 22.54
CA ASP A 126 5.64 -19.53 21.98
C ASP A 126 5.23 -18.50 23.05
N ALA A 127 5.07 -18.91 24.31
CA ALA A 127 4.62 -18.04 25.37
C ALA A 127 5.60 -16.86 25.64
N PRO A 128 5.09 -15.65 25.95
CA PRO A 128 5.93 -14.53 26.36
C PRO A 128 6.83 -14.89 27.55
N GLY A 129 8.12 -14.59 27.43
CA GLY A 129 9.14 -14.98 28.41
C GLY A 129 9.85 -16.30 28.07
N VAL A 130 9.25 -17.22 27.31
CA VAL A 130 10.00 -18.32 26.68
C VAL A 130 10.47 -17.89 25.29
N GLY A 131 9.53 -17.45 24.43
CA GLY A 131 9.80 -16.76 23.17
C GLY A 131 10.63 -17.55 22.14
N ALA A 132 10.57 -18.87 22.15
CA ALA A 132 11.41 -19.68 21.26
C ALA A 132 10.85 -19.72 19.84
N ARG A 133 11.74 -19.70 18.85
CA ARG A 133 11.37 -19.83 17.44
C ARG A 133 11.30 -21.31 17.10
N VAL A 134 10.11 -21.90 17.11
CA VAL A 134 9.96 -23.34 16.86
C VAL A 134 9.84 -23.60 15.35
N LEU A 135 10.58 -24.59 14.82
CA LEU A 135 10.55 -24.99 13.41
C LEU A 135 9.10 -25.30 12.96
N PRO A 136 8.53 -24.55 11.99
CA PRO A 136 7.16 -24.75 11.52
C PRO A 136 7.06 -25.92 10.54
N GLY A 137 5.91 -26.59 10.50
CA GLY A 137 5.57 -27.62 9.50
C GLY A 137 6.33 -28.96 9.61
N ASN A 138 7.30 -29.06 10.51
CA ASN A 138 8.14 -30.25 10.71
C ASN A 138 7.89 -30.88 12.08
N GLU A 139 7.29 -32.07 12.08
CA GLU A 139 6.98 -32.86 13.28
C GLU A 139 7.58 -34.26 13.17
N PHE A 140 8.68 -34.51 13.87
CA PHE A 140 9.24 -35.86 13.94
C PHE A 140 8.59 -36.64 15.09
N LEU A 141 7.68 -37.55 14.71
CA LEU A 141 6.84 -38.32 15.62
C LEU A 141 7.17 -39.82 15.53
N LEU A 142 8.11 -40.27 16.35
CA LEU A 142 8.50 -41.68 16.40
C LEU A 142 7.50 -42.48 17.27
N GLY A 143 6.61 -43.22 16.61
CA GLY A 143 5.71 -44.18 17.27
C GLY A 143 6.34 -45.56 17.48
N ASN A 144 5.66 -46.42 18.23
CA ASN A 144 6.01 -47.84 18.42
C ASN A 144 7.48 -48.11 18.83
N VAL A 145 8.03 -47.28 19.72
CA VAL A 145 9.47 -47.25 20.04
C VAL A 145 10.08 -48.57 20.54
N LYS A 146 9.26 -49.53 20.99
CA LYS A 146 9.75 -50.85 21.44
C LYS A 146 10.38 -51.68 20.33
N THR A 147 10.04 -51.39 19.06
CA THR A 147 10.59 -52.08 17.88
C THR A 147 11.32 -51.13 16.94
N ALA A 148 11.44 -49.85 17.31
CA ALA A 148 12.03 -48.83 16.44
C ALA A 148 13.56 -48.80 16.50
N PHE A 149 14.16 -49.40 17.53
CA PHE A 149 15.60 -49.44 17.75
C PHE A 149 16.13 -50.88 17.78
N ASP A 150 17.35 -51.09 17.30
CA ASP A 150 18.09 -52.35 17.45
C ASP A 150 18.82 -52.46 18.80
N ASP A 151 19.54 -53.57 19.00
CA ASP A 151 20.32 -53.83 20.22
C ASP A 151 21.49 -52.84 20.41
N GLN A 152 21.87 -52.11 19.36
CA GLN A 152 22.88 -51.05 19.35
C GLN A 152 22.25 -49.65 19.47
N SER A 153 20.95 -49.56 19.78
CA SER A 153 20.19 -48.31 19.90
C SER A 153 20.15 -47.47 18.62
N GLN A 154 20.28 -48.10 17.45
CA GLN A 154 20.11 -47.44 16.15
C GLN A 154 18.69 -47.58 15.65
N LEU A 155 18.18 -46.57 14.94
CA LEU A 155 16.89 -46.70 14.25
C LEU A 155 17.00 -47.77 13.15
N VAL A 156 15.98 -48.64 13.05
CA VAL A 156 15.99 -49.79 12.11
C VAL A 156 15.19 -49.56 10.83
N ASP A 157 14.27 -48.59 10.84
CA ASP A 157 13.40 -48.29 9.70
C ASP A 157 13.99 -47.19 8.83
N GLU A 158 14.44 -47.56 7.63
CA GLU A 158 15.11 -46.66 6.69
C GLU A 158 14.23 -45.46 6.28
N ALA A 159 12.92 -45.66 6.10
CA ALA A 159 12.00 -44.59 5.74
C ALA A 159 11.88 -43.54 6.87
N THR A 160 11.87 -43.99 8.12
CA THR A 160 11.89 -43.14 9.31
C THR A 160 13.20 -42.36 9.40
N ILE A 161 14.34 -42.98 9.10
CA ILE A 161 15.66 -42.31 9.06
C ILE A 161 15.65 -41.19 8.01
N GLN A 162 15.22 -41.48 6.78
CA GLN A 162 15.16 -40.48 5.71
C GLN A 162 14.20 -39.32 6.04
N PHE A 163 13.12 -39.59 6.77
CA PHE A 163 12.25 -38.52 7.26
C PHE A 163 12.93 -37.67 8.33
N LEU A 164 13.64 -38.28 9.27
CA LEU A 164 14.43 -37.57 10.28
C LEU A 164 15.52 -36.70 9.64
N GLU A 165 16.19 -37.21 8.61
CA GLU A 165 17.21 -36.46 7.85
C GLU A 165 16.64 -35.21 7.20
N ARG A 166 15.46 -35.31 6.58
CA ARG A 166 14.77 -34.14 6.02
C ARG A 166 14.41 -33.13 7.10
N CYS A 167 13.77 -33.57 8.19
CA CYS A 167 13.41 -32.65 9.28
C CYS A 167 14.65 -31.99 9.92
N PHE A 168 15.77 -32.70 9.99
CA PHE A 168 17.02 -32.14 10.53
C PHE A 168 17.68 -31.16 9.55
N ALA A 169 17.67 -31.46 8.25
CA ALA A 169 18.14 -30.52 7.22
C ALA A 169 17.34 -29.21 7.26
N ASP A 170 16.00 -29.32 7.30
CA ASP A 170 15.11 -28.16 7.45
C ASP A 170 15.41 -27.38 8.74
N PHE A 171 15.75 -28.09 9.84
CA PHE A 171 16.15 -27.42 11.08
C PHE A 171 17.48 -26.68 10.95
N VAL A 172 18.46 -27.23 10.25
CA VAL A 172 19.76 -26.59 10.00
C VAL A 172 19.55 -25.30 9.19
N ASP A 173 18.75 -25.35 8.12
CA ASP A 173 18.40 -24.17 7.32
C ASP A 173 17.61 -23.15 8.15
N PHE A 174 16.74 -23.63 9.04
CA PHE A 174 16.00 -22.77 9.96
C PHE A 174 16.91 -22.10 11.00
N VAL A 175 17.95 -22.78 11.49
CA VAL A 175 18.96 -22.18 12.36
C VAL A 175 19.75 -21.12 11.59
N HIS A 176 20.22 -21.40 10.38
CA HIS A 176 20.96 -20.44 9.55
C HIS A 176 20.14 -19.21 9.17
N SER A 177 18.87 -19.38 8.80
CA SER A 177 17.95 -18.27 8.52
C SER A 177 17.63 -17.48 9.80
N SER A 178 17.55 -18.16 10.95
CA SER A 178 17.31 -17.50 12.22
C SER A 178 18.52 -16.72 12.75
N GLN A 179 19.74 -17.17 12.46
CA GLN A 179 20.97 -16.43 12.77
C GLN A 179 21.14 -15.23 11.84
N SER A 180 20.76 -15.38 10.57
CA SER A 180 20.68 -14.26 9.62
C SER A 180 19.63 -13.22 10.06
N ALA A 181 18.53 -13.69 10.67
CA ALA A 181 17.49 -12.85 11.27
C ALA A 181 17.85 -12.31 12.68
N SER A 182 18.78 -12.94 13.42
CA SER A 182 19.24 -12.46 14.73
C SER A 182 20.13 -11.22 14.63
N SER A 183 20.70 -10.94 13.45
CA SER A 183 21.29 -9.62 13.15
C SER A 183 20.25 -8.57 12.73
N SER A 184 18.98 -8.96 12.51
CA SER A 184 17.92 -8.06 12.04
C SER A 184 16.67 -7.98 12.93
N MET A 185 16.61 -8.70 14.06
CA MET A 185 15.44 -8.71 14.96
C MET A 185 15.77 -8.79 16.45
N THR A 186 15.81 -7.62 17.10
CA THR A 186 15.47 -7.35 18.52
C THR A 186 15.07 -5.87 18.55
N LYS A 187 13.92 -5.37 19.03
CA LYS A 187 12.84 -5.85 19.91
C LYS A 187 11.58 -4.95 19.71
N GLY A 188 10.38 -5.51 19.89
CA GLY A 188 9.22 -4.86 20.55
C GLY A 188 8.73 -5.86 21.62
N GLU A 189 8.32 -5.52 22.85
CA GLU A 189 7.88 -4.27 23.45
C GLU A 189 8.38 -4.09 24.91
N SER A 190 8.48 -2.81 25.31
CA SER A 190 8.59 -2.20 26.65
C SER A 190 9.12 -3.03 27.83
N ALA A 191 10.44 -3.09 27.93
CA ALA A 191 11.15 -2.85 29.17
C ALA A 191 12.36 -1.96 28.82
N VAL A 192 12.68 -0.97 29.65
CA VAL A 192 13.91 -0.18 29.50
C VAL A 192 15.09 -1.17 29.50
N VAL A 193 15.66 -1.39 28.32
CA VAL A 193 16.93 -2.08 28.13
C VAL A 193 17.94 -0.96 27.87
N PRO A 194 18.84 -0.66 28.81
CA PRO A 194 19.97 0.21 28.52
C PRO A 194 20.89 -0.53 27.53
N SER A 195 20.84 -0.07 26.26
CA SER A 195 21.73 -0.21 25.09
C SER A 195 22.46 -1.56 24.83
N ASP A 196 22.62 -2.04 23.59
CA ASP A 196 23.69 -1.55 22.71
C ASP A 196 23.53 -1.98 21.23
N VAL A 197 23.49 -0.96 20.35
CA VAL A 197 23.78 -0.94 18.90
C VAL A 197 22.72 -1.52 17.93
N ILE A 198 21.79 -0.65 17.48
CA ILE A 198 21.19 -0.80 16.15
C ILE A 198 22.30 -0.62 15.11
N ARG A 199 22.54 -1.66 14.31
CA ARG A 199 23.42 -1.55 13.14
C ARG A 199 22.66 -0.84 12.02
N TRP A 200 23.13 0.35 11.67
CA TRP A 200 22.62 1.12 10.54
C TRP A 200 23.33 0.69 9.26
N ASP A 201 22.54 0.39 8.23
CA ASP A 201 23.04 0.01 6.91
C ASP A 201 23.46 1.26 6.11
N ALA A 202 22.70 2.36 6.25
CA ALA A 202 23.01 3.66 5.68
C ALA A 202 22.47 4.79 6.58
N THR A 203 22.90 6.02 6.31
CA THR A 203 22.46 7.23 7.04
C THR A 203 22.11 8.33 6.05
N TYR A 204 20.99 8.98 6.30
CA TYR A 204 20.49 10.14 5.57
C TYR A 204 20.07 11.23 6.56
N ASP A 205 20.01 12.48 6.10
CA ASP A 205 19.47 13.57 6.91
C ASP A 205 17.95 13.41 7.06
N VAL A 206 17.28 13.15 5.93
CA VAL A 206 15.83 12.98 5.85
C VAL A 206 15.50 11.71 5.08
N ILE A 207 14.52 10.95 5.58
CA ILE A 207 13.92 9.83 4.86
C ILE A 207 12.47 10.19 4.53
N VAL A 208 12.08 10.11 3.26
CA VAL A 208 10.71 10.34 2.79
C VAL A 208 10.12 9.03 2.29
N LEU A 209 8.98 8.64 2.85
CA LEU A 209 8.29 7.39 2.52
C LEU A 209 7.09 7.70 1.63
N GLY A 210 7.09 7.16 0.41
CA GLY A 210 6.11 7.39 -0.65
C GLY A 210 6.60 8.43 -1.65
N PHE A 211 6.65 8.08 -2.94
CA PHE A 211 7.05 8.97 -4.04
C PHE A 211 5.81 9.44 -4.82
N GLY A 212 4.79 9.90 -4.11
CA GLY A 212 3.64 10.64 -4.65
C GLY A 212 3.89 12.15 -4.72
N GLY A 213 2.85 12.94 -4.98
CA GLY A 213 2.97 14.41 -5.05
C GLY A 213 3.50 15.05 -3.75
N ALA A 214 3.03 14.57 -2.59
CA ALA A 214 3.50 15.04 -1.29
C ALA A 214 4.96 14.66 -1.02
N GLY A 215 5.33 13.40 -1.30
CA GLY A 215 6.68 12.90 -1.07
C GLY A 215 7.72 13.49 -2.01
N ALA A 216 7.40 13.63 -3.30
CA ALA A 216 8.25 14.33 -4.27
C ALA A 216 8.51 15.78 -3.84
N THR A 217 7.47 16.47 -3.35
CA THR A 217 7.58 17.83 -2.83
C THR A 217 8.42 17.88 -1.56
N ALA A 218 8.16 17.00 -0.59
CA ALA A 218 8.94 16.94 0.66
C ALA A 218 10.42 16.65 0.41
N ALA A 219 10.73 15.67 -0.44
CA ALA A 219 12.10 15.33 -0.78
C ALA A 219 12.83 16.50 -1.47
N ARG A 220 12.17 17.15 -2.41
CA ARG A 220 12.71 18.35 -3.08
C ARG A 220 13.04 19.45 -2.08
N PHE A 221 12.10 19.85 -1.23
CA PHE A 221 12.32 20.97 -0.31
C PHE A 221 13.30 20.63 0.81
N ALA A 222 13.35 19.38 1.25
CA ALA A 222 14.38 18.94 2.18
C ALA A 222 15.78 19.05 1.54
N ALA A 223 15.93 18.63 0.29
CA ALA A 223 17.19 18.73 -0.45
C ALA A 223 17.58 20.19 -0.77
N ASP A 224 16.61 21.05 -1.11
CA ASP A 224 16.84 22.49 -1.33
C ASP A 224 17.32 23.19 -0.03
N ASP A 225 16.88 22.70 1.13
CA ASP A 225 17.34 23.14 2.46
C ASP A 225 18.64 22.42 2.92
N GLY A 226 19.30 21.68 2.02
CA GLY A 226 20.64 21.13 2.20
C GLY A 226 20.71 19.71 2.77
N ALA A 227 19.58 19.02 2.97
CA ALA A 227 19.56 17.64 3.45
C ALA A 227 19.99 16.64 2.35
N LYS A 228 20.74 15.60 2.72
CA LYS A 228 20.84 14.37 1.93
C LYS A 228 19.60 13.51 2.19
N VAL A 229 18.81 13.29 1.15
CA VAL A 229 17.48 12.67 1.24
C VAL A 229 17.50 11.25 0.67
N LEU A 230 16.86 10.32 1.38
CA LEU A 230 16.40 9.07 0.80
C LEU A 230 14.88 9.16 0.57
N LEU A 231 14.46 9.01 -0.68
CA LEU A 231 13.05 8.92 -1.06
C LEU A 231 12.75 7.48 -1.47
N VAL A 232 11.72 6.86 -0.92
CA VAL A 232 11.37 5.47 -1.27
C VAL A 232 9.93 5.33 -1.72
N ASP A 233 9.67 4.39 -2.61
CA ASP A 233 8.33 3.99 -3.00
C ASP A 233 8.17 2.46 -2.97
N SER A 234 6.99 2.00 -2.55
CA SER A 234 6.60 0.60 -2.63
C SER A 234 6.33 0.17 -4.07
N ALA A 235 5.91 1.11 -4.92
CA ALA A 235 5.71 0.90 -6.34
C ALA A 235 7.06 0.64 -7.04
N PRO A 236 7.05 -0.18 -8.10
CA PRO A 236 8.19 -0.30 -8.99
C PRO A 236 8.40 0.96 -9.83
N GLU A 237 9.61 1.11 -10.38
CA GLU A 237 9.92 2.15 -11.35
C GLU A 237 8.90 2.17 -12.50
N GLY A 238 8.47 3.36 -12.87
CA GLY A 238 7.39 3.60 -13.80
C GLY A 238 5.99 3.54 -13.19
N TYR A 239 5.83 3.14 -11.93
CA TYR A 239 4.54 3.08 -11.24
C TYR A 239 4.46 4.01 -10.02
N GLU A 240 5.55 4.70 -9.70
CA GLU A 240 5.58 5.81 -8.74
C GLU A 240 4.61 6.95 -9.10
N GLY A 241 4.39 7.85 -8.14
CA GLY A 241 3.51 9.00 -8.27
C GLY A 241 2.12 8.82 -7.66
N GLY A 242 1.75 7.58 -7.28
CA GLY A 242 0.50 7.26 -6.59
C GLY A 242 -0.73 7.88 -7.27
N ASN A 243 -1.67 8.39 -6.47
CA ASN A 243 -2.86 9.09 -6.97
C ASN A 243 -2.53 10.35 -7.78
N THR A 244 -1.42 11.06 -7.48
CA THR A 244 -1.01 12.29 -8.17
C THR A 244 -0.74 12.06 -9.66
N ARG A 245 -0.17 10.91 -10.01
CA ARG A 245 0.14 10.59 -11.41
C ARG A 245 -1.10 10.46 -12.30
N VAL A 246 -2.20 9.97 -11.74
CA VAL A 246 -3.44 9.68 -12.47
C VAL A 246 -4.54 10.70 -12.24
N CYS A 247 -4.25 11.77 -11.48
CA CYS A 247 -5.23 12.81 -11.17
C CYS A 247 -5.47 13.77 -12.35
N GLY A 248 -6.51 14.60 -12.23
CA GLY A 248 -6.84 15.63 -13.21
C GLY A 248 -5.79 16.72 -13.39
N GLN A 249 -4.82 16.85 -12.47
CA GLN A 249 -3.82 17.93 -12.31
C GLN A 249 -4.34 19.25 -11.73
N LEU A 250 -5.61 19.28 -11.33
CA LEU A 250 -6.27 20.44 -10.74
C LEU A 250 -5.72 20.71 -9.33
N VAL A 251 -5.30 21.95 -9.08
CA VAL A 251 -4.80 22.39 -7.76
C VAL A 251 -5.66 23.55 -7.26
N CYS A 252 -6.35 23.36 -6.13
CA CYS A 252 -7.22 24.41 -5.59
C CYS A 252 -6.41 25.66 -5.21
N SER A 253 -7.01 26.82 -5.46
CA SER A 253 -6.47 28.13 -5.14
C SER A 253 -7.59 29.11 -4.83
N ALA A 254 -7.25 30.22 -4.18
CA ALA A 254 -8.18 31.33 -3.97
C ALA A 254 -7.41 32.66 -4.00
N ASP A 255 -8.12 33.76 -4.30
CA ASP A 255 -7.52 35.10 -4.33
C ASP A 255 -7.72 35.90 -3.03
N ASP A 256 -8.55 35.40 -2.10
CA ASP A 256 -8.84 36.05 -0.81
C ASP A 256 -8.79 35.04 0.33
N GLU A 257 -7.95 35.31 1.33
CA GLU A 257 -7.70 34.39 2.45
C GLU A 257 -8.87 34.32 3.44
N ALA A 258 -9.56 35.44 3.69
CA ALA A 258 -10.68 35.47 4.61
C ALA A 258 -11.90 34.74 4.01
N ALA A 259 -12.20 34.99 2.74
CA ALA A 259 -13.25 34.30 2.01
C ALA A 259 -12.97 32.79 1.90
N MET A 260 -11.73 32.41 1.56
CA MET A 260 -11.35 30.99 1.50
C MET A 260 -11.45 30.31 2.88
N ARG A 261 -11.12 31.03 3.96
CA ARG A 261 -11.30 30.52 5.33
C ARG A 261 -12.76 30.26 5.66
N GLU A 262 -13.66 31.20 5.34
CA GLU A 262 -15.11 31.02 5.55
C GLU A 262 -15.65 29.83 4.73
N TYR A 263 -15.24 29.71 3.47
CA TYR A 263 -15.63 28.60 2.60
C TYR A 263 -15.18 27.25 3.16
N TYR A 264 -13.92 27.14 3.58
CA TYR A 264 -13.37 25.91 4.15
C TYR A 264 -14.02 25.54 5.49
N PHE A 265 -14.37 26.52 6.34
CA PHE A 265 -15.14 26.24 7.56
C PHE A 265 -16.54 25.69 7.26
N ALA A 266 -17.21 26.22 6.24
CA ALA A 266 -18.52 25.71 5.83
C ALA A 266 -18.42 24.25 5.33
N GLN A 267 -17.34 23.89 4.64
CA GLN A 267 -17.06 22.53 4.16
C GLN A 267 -16.77 21.49 5.24
N THR A 268 -16.21 21.94 6.37
CA THR A 268 -15.82 21.04 7.46
C THR A 268 -16.88 21.00 8.56
N ALA A 269 -17.86 21.90 8.56
CA ALA A 269 -18.89 21.95 9.58
C ALA A 269 -19.70 20.63 9.69
N PRO A 270 -20.04 20.16 10.90
CA PRO A 270 -19.80 20.78 12.21
C PRO A 270 -18.50 20.29 12.89
N MET A 271 -17.48 19.86 12.15
CA MET A 271 -16.21 19.42 12.72
C MET A 271 -15.50 20.58 13.43
N GLU A 272 -14.88 20.29 14.57
CA GLU A 272 -13.99 21.21 15.27
C GLU A 272 -12.55 20.84 14.95
N LEU A 273 -11.95 21.58 14.02
CA LEU A 273 -10.54 21.43 13.65
C LEU A 273 -9.70 22.53 14.31
N ASP A 274 -8.41 22.25 14.47
CA ASP A 274 -7.47 23.24 15.00
C ASP A 274 -7.40 24.46 14.06
N PRO A 275 -7.70 25.68 14.53
CA PRO A 275 -7.66 26.87 13.69
C PRO A 275 -6.28 27.11 13.05
N GLU A 276 -5.18 26.72 13.71
CA GLU A 276 -3.82 26.96 13.22
C GLU A 276 -3.52 26.12 11.97
N ILE A 277 -3.97 24.86 11.93
CA ILE A 277 -3.80 24.01 10.75
C ILE A 277 -4.67 24.51 9.58
N ILE A 278 -5.88 25.02 9.87
CA ILE A 278 -6.74 25.65 8.87
C ILE A 278 -6.07 26.90 8.29
N ASP A 279 -5.61 27.80 9.15
CA ASP A 279 -4.93 29.03 8.72
C ASP A 279 -3.72 28.72 7.84
N THR A 280 -2.94 27.71 8.22
CA THR A 280 -1.80 27.23 7.42
C THR A 280 -2.23 26.74 6.03
N TYR A 281 -3.28 25.93 5.97
CA TYR A 281 -3.77 25.36 4.72
C TYR A 281 -4.37 26.43 3.81
N VAL A 282 -5.25 27.28 4.34
CA VAL A 282 -5.89 28.37 3.61
C VAL A 282 -4.86 29.37 3.08
N HIS A 283 -3.85 29.72 3.89
CA HIS A 283 -2.73 30.54 3.42
C HIS A 283 -1.95 29.88 2.27
N GLY A 284 -1.79 28.55 2.32
CA GLY A 284 -1.18 27.79 1.22
C GLY A 284 -2.02 27.86 -0.07
N LEU A 285 -3.34 27.71 0.04
CA LEU A 285 -4.28 27.82 -1.08
C LEU A 285 -4.22 29.20 -1.75
N THR A 286 -4.14 30.27 -0.97
CA THR A 286 -4.07 31.64 -1.50
C THR A 286 -2.73 32.00 -2.12
N ASN A 287 -1.67 31.25 -1.82
CA ASN A 287 -0.34 31.44 -2.39
C ASN A 287 -0.04 30.49 -3.56
N MET A 288 -1.02 29.71 -4.03
CA MET A 288 -0.77 28.67 -5.03
C MET A 288 -0.29 29.21 -6.37
N LYS A 289 -0.78 30.38 -6.83
CA LYS A 289 -0.26 31.04 -8.05
C LYS A 289 1.24 31.32 -7.96
N ARG A 290 1.68 31.82 -6.80
CA ARG A 290 3.10 32.03 -6.52
C ARG A 290 3.87 30.72 -6.48
N TYR A 291 3.30 29.68 -5.87
CA TYR A 291 3.92 28.36 -5.82
C TYR A 291 4.18 27.79 -7.23
N PHE A 292 3.21 27.94 -8.15
CA PHE A 292 3.35 27.50 -9.54
C PHE A 292 4.52 28.19 -10.25
N ARG A 293 4.63 29.51 -10.11
CA ARG A 293 5.74 30.27 -10.69
C ARG A 293 7.08 29.91 -10.05
N ASP A 294 7.16 30.06 -8.73
CA ASP A 294 8.43 30.00 -8.00
C ASP A 294 8.99 28.56 -7.95
N TYR A 295 8.12 27.55 -7.98
CA TYR A 295 8.53 26.15 -7.78
C TYR A 295 8.20 25.20 -8.92
N LEU A 296 7.13 25.42 -9.68
CA LEU A 296 6.77 24.53 -10.80
C LEU A 296 7.26 25.04 -12.16
N GLY A 297 7.79 26.27 -12.23
CA GLY A 297 8.25 26.89 -13.47
C GLY A 297 7.10 27.28 -14.41
N VAL A 298 5.90 27.51 -13.86
CA VAL A 298 4.71 27.89 -14.60
C VAL A 298 4.40 29.35 -14.26
N GLU A 299 4.85 30.27 -15.12
CA GLU A 299 4.70 31.71 -14.88
C GLU A 299 3.22 32.14 -14.78
N GLU A 300 2.39 31.62 -15.67
CA GLU A 300 0.96 31.90 -15.75
C GLU A 300 0.18 30.58 -15.70
N PRO A 301 -0.25 30.12 -14.50
CA PRO A 301 -1.03 28.91 -14.38
C PRO A 301 -2.40 29.04 -15.05
N VAL A 302 -2.86 27.96 -15.67
CA VAL A 302 -4.16 27.91 -16.34
C VAL A 302 -5.27 27.88 -15.29
N SER A 303 -6.25 28.76 -15.44
CA SER A 303 -7.44 28.82 -14.58
C SER A 303 -8.51 27.89 -15.11
N ALA A 304 -8.87 26.85 -14.35
CA ALA A 304 -9.93 25.93 -14.73
C ALA A 304 -11.26 26.64 -14.91
N LYS A 305 -11.54 27.62 -14.04
CA LYS A 305 -12.76 28.44 -14.06
C LYS A 305 -12.93 29.24 -15.34
N LYS A 306 -11.82 29.68 -15.96
CA LYS A 306 -11.82 30.46 -17.21
C LYS A 306 -11.72 29.60 -18.46
N THR A 307 -10.99 28.49 -18.38
CA THR A 307 -10.62 27.68 -19.54
C THR A 307 -11.65 26.59 -19.84
N PHE A 308 -12.17 25.91 -18.81
CA PHE A 308 -13.07 24.78 -18.99
C PHE A 308 -14.53 25.20 -18.80
N GLY A 309 -15.40 24.73 -19.71
CA GLY A 309 -16.84 24.99 -19.68
C GLY A 309 -17.58 24.27 -18.55
N ALA A 310 -18.86 23.97 -18.76
CA ALA A 310 -19.79 23.52 -17.71
C ALA A 310 -19.31 22.31 -16.88
N LEU A 311 -18.52 21.39 -17.42
CA LEU A 311 -18.12 20.17 -16.68
C LEU A 311 -17.13 20.46 -15.53
N VAL A 312 -16.03 21.16 -15.80
CA VAL A 312 -14.98 21.44 -14.79
C VAL A 312 -15.17 22.84 -14.18
N GLY A 313 -15.67 23.81 -14.95
CA GLY A 313 -15.99 25.15 -14.45
C GLY A 313 -17.09 25.14 -13.40
N SER A 314 -18.07 24.21 -13.47
CA SER A 314 -19.12 24.08 -12.44
C SER A 314 -18.62 23.53 -11.10
N MET A 315 -17.42 22.95 -11.07
CA MET A 315 -16.77 22.48 -9.84
C MET A 315 -15.99 23.61 -9.14
N THR A 316 -16.14 24.87 -9.58
CA THR A 316 -15.28 25.98 -9.15
C THR A 316 -16.08 27.27 -8.85
N PRO A 317 -16.68 27.40 -7.65
CA PRO A 317 -16.65 26.46 -6.53
C PRO A 317 -17.62 25.29 -6.69
N GLU A 318 -17.34 24.20 -6.01
CA GLU A 318 -18.17 23.00 -5.97
C GLU A 318 -19.41 23.16 -5.09
N TYR A 319 -19.33 24.02 -4.06
CA TYR A 319 -20.42 24.37 -3.15
C TYR A 319 -20.73 25.88 -3.24
N PRO A 320 -21.31 26.37 -4.35
CA PRO A 320 -21.57 27.80 -4.55
C PRO A 320 -22.50 28.42 -3.51
N GLU A 321 -23.24 27.62 -2.74
CA GLU A 321 -24.07 28.09 -1.62
C GLU A 321 -23.28 28.44 -0.35
N PHE A 322 -22.01 28.01 -0.24
CA PHE A 322 -21.18 28.33 0.91
C PHE A 322 -20.52 29.71 0.75
N PRO A 323 -20.44 30.52 1.82
CA PRO A 323 -19.84 31.85 1.75
C PRO A 323 -18.35 31.77 1.37
N GLY A 324 -17.89 32.72 0.55
CA GLY A 324 -16.48 32.84 0.14
C GLY A 324 -16.07 31.97 -1.06
N GLY A 325 -16.94 31.06 -1.51
CA GLY A 325 -16.67 30.15 -2.63
C GLY A 325 -16.45 30.87 -3.97
N GLU A 326 -16.95 32.09 -4.14
CA GLU A 326 -16.80 32.88 -5.36
C GLU A 326 -15.34 33.18 -5.73
N THR A 327 -14.45 33.14 -4.75
CA THR A 327 -13.01 33.42 -4.89
C THR A 327 -12.19 32.18 -5.28
N VAL A 328 -12.79 30.99 -5.21
CA VAL A 328 -12.14 29.72 -5.50
C VAL A 328 -11.86 29.60 -7.01
N ASP A 329 -10.67 29.06 -7.31
CA ASP A 329 -10.23 28.62 -8.64
C ASP A 329 -9.47 27.29 -8.53
N MET A 330 -9.36 26.54 -9.61
CA MET A 330 -8.44 25.40 -9.72
C MET A 330 -7.39 25.70 -10.79
N LEU A 331 -6.12 25.56 -10.45
CA LEU A 331 -4.99 25.86 -11.32
C LEU A 331 -4.43 24.59 -11.96
N LEU A 332 -3.98 24.72 -13.21
CA LEU A 332 -3.30 23.66 -13.95
C LEU A 332 -1.96 24.16 -14.49
N VAL A 333 -1.04 23.22 -14.70
CA VAL A 333 0.28 23.53 -15.26
C VAL A 333 0.23 23.71 -16.78
N HIS A 334 -0.82 23.23 -17.45
CA HIS A 334 -1.15 23.49 -18.86
C HIS A 334 -2.62 23.18 -19.18
N GLU A 335 -3.08 23.44 -20.41
CA GLU A 335 -4.46 23.20 -20.88
C GLU A 335 -4.73 21.72 -21.21
N GLY A 336 -4.49 20.82 -20.26
CA GLY A 336 -4.76 19.39 -20.35
C GLY A 336 -5.33 18.83 -19.05
N LEU A 337 -5.91 17.63 -19.11
CA LEU A 337 -6.46 16.91 -17.95
C LEU A 337 -6.05 15.44 -18.05
N LEU A 338 -5.84 14.79 -16.89
CA LEU A 338 -5.55 13.34 -16.78
C LEU A 338 -4.34 12.87 -17.59
N ASP A 339 -3.34 13.73 -17.81
CA ASP A 339 -2.15 13.43 -18.62
C ASP A 339 -0.85 13.32 -17.80
N GLY A 340 -0.95 13.44 -16.47
CA GLY A 340 0.17 13.34 -15.54
C GLY A 340 1.16 14.52 -15.61
N ALA A 341 0.83 15.64 -16.27
CA ALA A 341 1.77 16.74 -16.46
C ALA A 341 2.32 17.33 -15.15
N LEU A 342 1.46 17.54 -14.15
CA LEU A 342 1.90 17.98 -12.82
C LEU A 342 2.88 16.97 -12.20
N TRP A 343 2.54 15.68 -12.23
CA TRP A 343 3.41 14.61 -11.73
C TRP A 343 4.79 14.64 -12.40
N LYS A 344 4.85 14.79 -13.73
CA LYS A 344 6.12 14.88 -14.46
C LYS A 344 6.99 16.06 -14.00
N ILE A 345 6.38 17.21 -13.69
CA ILE A 345 7.12 18.36 -13.14
C ILE A 345 7.66 18.03 -11.74
N LEU A 346 6.86 17.41 -10.88
CA LEU A 346 7.30 17.02 -9.53
C LEU A 346 8.42 15.97 -9.58
N HIS A 347 8.26 14.93 -10.41
CA HIS A 347 9.28 13.92 -10.65
C HIS A 347 10.57 14.53 -11.19
N ARG A 348 10.49 15.40 -12.21
CA ARG A 348 11.66 16.09 -12.77
C ARG A 348 12.40 16.91 -11.71
N ASN A 349 11.68 17.61 -10.83
CA ASN A 349 12.31 18.35 -9.74
C ASN A 349 13.11 17.45 -8.77
N VAL A 350 12.70 16.20 -8.57
CA VAL A 350 13.48 15.21 -7.81
C VAL A 350 14.71 14.75 -8.60
N VAL A 351 14.54 14.42 -9.89
CA VAL A 351 15.63 13.98 -10.79
C VAL A 351 16.74 15.03 -10.92
N GLU A 352 16.38 16.30 -11.10
CA GLU A 352 17.31 17.44 -11.16
C GLU A 352 18.15 17.60 -9.87
N ARG A 353 17.69 16.99 -8.77
CA ARG A 353 18.35 16.98 -7.45
C ARG A 353 18.95 15.62 -7.12
N SER A 354 19.18 14.75 -8.10
CA SER A 354 19.76 13.41 -7.92
C SER A 354 21.11 13.38 -7.17
N ALA A 355 21.86 14.49 -7.13
CA ALA A 355 23.04 14.61 -6.26
C ALA A 355 22.69 14.55 -4.76
N SER A 356 21.56 15.13 -4.38
CA SER A 356 21.09 15.25 -2.99
C SER A 356 19.93 14.29 -2.65
N ILE A 357 19.27 13.69 -3.64
CA ILE A 357 18.16 12.77 -3.44
C ILE A 357 18.49 11.40 -4.05
N ASP A 358 18.56 10.38 -3.20
CA ASP A 358 18.56 8.99 -3.66
C ASP A 358 17.12 8.47 -3.68
N VAL A 359 16.73 7.75 -4.73
CA VAL A 359 15.40 7.12 -4.84
C VAL A 359 15.52 5.62 -4.86
N TRP A 360 14.73 4.92 -4.04
CA TRP A 360 14.57 3.47 -4.12
C TRP A 360 13.13 3.07 -4.44
N TYR A 361 12.94 2.32 -5.52
CA TYR A 361 11.66 1.71 -5.88
C TYR A 361 11.54 0.31 -5.25
N ARG A 362 10.33 -0.26 -5.24
CA ARG A 362 10.04 -1.59 -4.65
C ARG A 362 10.59 -1.71 -3.21
N SER A 363 10.54 -0.61 -2.46
CA SER A 363 11.22 -0.47 -1.18
C SER A 363 10.26 -0.09 -0.07
N PRO A 364 9.27 -0.95 0.27
CA PRO A 364 8.30 -0.65 1.32
C PRO A 364 8.98 -0.52 2.68
N ALA A 365 8.64 0.54 3.40
CA ALA A 365 8.98 0.67 4.81
C ALA A 365 8.15 -0.29 5.65
N ARG A 366 8.79 -0.96 6.61
CA ARG A 366 8.16 -1.98 7.47
C ARG A 366 8.00 -1.53 8.91
N HIS A 367 8.99 -0.84 9.46
CA HIS A 367 8.97 -0.37 10.86
C HIS A 367 9.63 0.99 11.02
N LEU A 368 9.19 1.76 12.02
CA LEU A 368 9.89 2.97 12.47
C LEU A 368 10.84 2.61 13.61
N VAL A 369 12.05 3.17 13.57
CA VAL A 369 13.06 2.89 14.58
C VAL A 369 13.10 4.03 15.59
N LYS A 370 12.73 3.77 16.85
CA LYS A 370 12.76 4.76 17.93
C LYS A 370 14.17 4.90 18.53
N ALA A 371 14.51 6.11 18.97
CA ALA A 371 15.72 6.38 19.74
C ALA A 371 15.60 5.83 21.18
N ALA A 372 16.69 5.92 21.95
CA ALA A 372 16.74 5.43 23.32
C ALA A 372 15.76 6.15 24.28
N ASP A 373 15.28 7.34 23.92
CA ASP A 373 14.24 8.06 24.67
C ASP A 373 12.83 7.45 24.52
N GLY A 374 12.66 6.47 23.62
CA GLY A 374 11.41 5.78 23.37
C GLY A 374 10.35 6.60 22.63
N ARG A 375 10.66 7.83 22.19
CA ARG A 375 9.71 8.72 21.49
C ARG A 375 10.24 9.22 20.15
N THR A 376 11.51 9.63 20.10
CA THR A 376 12.10 10.22 18.90
C THR A 376 12.28 9.17 17.82
N ILE A 377 11.89 9.47 16.58
CA ILE A 377 12.15 8.59 15.44
C ILE A 377 13.59 8.80 14.95
N ALA A 378 14.40 7.74 15.02
CA ALA A 378 15.81 7.73 14.65
C ALA A 378 16.08 7.17 13.24
N GLY A 379 15.08 6.55 12.61
CA GLY A 379 15.23 5.94 11.30
C GLY A 379 14.05 5.04 10.93
N VAL A 380 14.23 4.27 9.85
CA VAL A 380 13.21 3.40 9.27
C VAL A 380 13.85 2.06 8.89
N GLN A 381 13.14 0.96 9.10
CA GLN A 381 13.46 -0.32 8.50
C GLN A 381 12.74 -0.45 7.16
N ILE A 382 13.51 -0.61 6.08
CA ILE A 382 13.03 -0.66 4.70
C ILE A 382 13.36 -2.02 4.10
N GLU A 383 12.37 -2.70 3.53
CA GLU A 383 12.60 -3.92 2.78
C GLU A 383 13.03 -3.56 1.34
N ARG A 384 14.23 -3.94 0.93
CA ARG A 384 14.71 -3.76 -0.45
C ARG A 384 15.36 -5.05 -0.91
N GLU A 385 14.99 -5.53 -2.10
CA GLU A 385 15.45 -6.82 -2.66
C GLU A 385 15.22 -7.99 -1.69
N HIS A 386 14.07 -8.00 -0.99
CA HIS A 386 13.71 -8.98 0.05
C HIS A 386 14.65 -8.99 1.28
N VAL A 387 15.44 -7.92 1.48
CA VAL A 387 16.29 -7.75 2.66
C VAL A 387 15.83 -6.54 3.45
N LEU A 388 15.60 -6.72 4.75
CA LEU A 388 15.34 -5.62 5.67
C LEU A 388 16.62 -4.83 5.95
N ARG A 389 16.56 -3.51 5.73
CA ARG A 389 17.66 -2.57 5.92
C ARG A 389 17.28 -1.52 6.95
N ASN A 390 18.12 -1.30 7.95
CA ASN A 390 17.92 -0.23 8.92
C ASN A 390 18.59 1.04 8.41
N ILE A 391 17.79 2.04 8.03
CA ILE A 391 18.28 3.31 7.51
C ILE A 391 18.10 4.40 8.57
N ARG A 392 19.19 5.05 8.94
CA ARG A 392 19.18 6.12 9.94
C ARG A 392 18.71 7.44 9.33
N ALA A 393 17.82 8.15 10.03
CA ALA A 393 17.47 9.53 9.74
C ALA A 393 18.08 10.45 10.81
N LEU A 394 18.90 11.42 10.42
CA LEU A 394 19.52 12.35 11.38
C LEU A 394 18.53 13.41 11.87
N ASN A 395 17.69 13.93 10.97
CA ASN A 395 16.81 15.07 11.26
C ASN A 395 15.33 14.68 11.26
N GLY A 396 14.87 13.80 10.36
CA GLY A 396 13.46 13.40 10.35
C GLY A 396 13.04 12.36 9.33
N VAL A 397 11.86 11.79 9.56
CA VAL A 397 11.14 10.89 8.65
C VAL A 397 9.83 11.55 8.25
N VAL A 398 9.55 11.62 6.95
CA VAL A 398 8.29 12.13 6.38
C VAL A 398 7.45 10.96 5.87
N LEU A 399 6.26 10.78 6.41
CA LEU A 399 5.27 9.82 5.91
C LEU A 399 4.38 10.51 4.85
N ALA A 400 4.51 10.09 3.60
CA ALA A 400 3.77 10.58 2.44
C ALA A 400 3.26 9.42 1.57
N THR A 401 2.80 8.35 2.24
CA THR A 401 2.55 7.02 1.66
C THR A 401 1.13 6.79 1.12
N GLY A 402 0.36 7.87 0.95
CA GLY A 402 -1.02 7.77 0.48
C GLY A 402 -1.99 7.22 1.52
N GLY A 403 -3.20 6.91 1.05
CA GLY A 403 -4.31 6.41 1.85
C GLY A 403 -4.36 4.89 1.99
N PHE A 404 -5.57 4.37 2.17
CA PHE A 404 -5.86 2.93 2.31
C PHE A 404 -6.92 2.44 1.31
N GLU A 405 -7.02 3.09 0.16
CA GLU A 405 -8.01 2.82 -0.90
C GLU A 405 -7.96 1.38 -1.42
N ASN A 406 -6.80 0.74 -1.36
CA ASN A 406 -6.59 -0.62 -1.84
C ASN A 406 -6.58 -1.66 -0.72
N ASN A 407 -7.00 -1.30 0.50
CA ASN A 407 -7.05 -2.20 1.64
C ASN A 407 -8.49 -2.48 2.08
N LYS A 408 -9.04 -3.60 1.59
CA LYS A 408 -10.41 -4.05 1.89
C LYS A 408 -10.71 -4.13 3.38
N ARG A 409 -9.76 -4.61 4.19
CA ARG A 409 -9.94 -4.71 5.65
C ARG A 409 -10.06 -3.32 6.27
N LYS A 410 -9.16 -2.39 5.95
CA LYS A 410 -9.22 -1.01 6.48
C LYS A 410 -10.46 -0.26 6.00
N ILE A 411 -10.92 -0.50 4.76
CA ILE A 411 -12.21 0.03 4.27
C ILE A 411 -13.37 -0.48 5.15
N GLN A 412 -13.41 -1.78 5.45
CA GLN A 412 -14.46 -2.34 6.30
C GLN A 412 -14.36 -1.83 7.75
N ASP A 413 -13.15 -1.80 8.31
CA ASP A 413 -12.90 -1.45 9.72
C ASP A 413 -13.10 0.06 9.99
N TYR A 414 -12.70 0.96 9.07
CA TYR A 414 -12.72 2.42 9.28
C TYR A 414 -13.84 3.16 8.55
N ILE A 415 -14.17 2.77 7.32
CA ILE A 415 -15.23 3.43 6.52
C ILE A 415 -16.58 2.74 6.76
N GLY A 416 -16.58 1.44 7.04
CA GLY A 416 -17.81 0.65 7.20
C GLY A 416 -18.47 0.27 5.87
N ALA A 417 -17.73 0.34 4.76
CA ALA A 417 -18.21 -0.09 3.44
C ALA A 417 -17.86 -1.56 3.17
N PRO A 418 -18.71 -2.32 2.46
CA PRO A 418 -18.44 -3.73 2.15
C PRO A 418 -17.23 -3.92 1.22
N GLY A 419 -17.00 -2.94 0.35
CA GLY A 419 -15.90 -2.83 -0.60
C GLY A 419 -16.13 -1.63 -1.51
N LEU A 420 -15.05 -1.02 -2.00
CA LEU A 420 -15.08 0.17 -2.84
C LEU A 420 -14.12 -0.02 -4.02
N ALA A 421 -14.40 0.59 -5.16
CA ALA A 421 -13.58 0.44 -6.36
C ALA A 421 -12.59 1.61 -6.48
N PRO A 422 -11.28 1.39 -6.35
CA PRO A 422 -10.30 2.48 -6.38
C PRO A 422 -10.22 3.12 -7.77
N LEU A 423 -10.20 4.45 -7.82
CA LEU A 423 -9.93 5.24 -9.04
C LEU A 423 -8.47 5.69 -9.12
N GLY A 424 -7.74 5.58 -8.02
CA GLY A 424 -6.36 6.04 -7.87
C GLY A 424 -5.30 5.04 -8.32
N GLY A 425 -4.09 5.20 -7.78
CA GLY A 425 -3.01 4.22 -7.90
C GLY A 425 -3.28 3.00 -7.00
N MET A 426 -2.74 1.84 -7.40
CA MET A 426 -3.06 0.56 -6.75
C MET A 426 -2.16 0.21 -5.55
N PHE A 427 -1.25 1.10 -5.17
CA PHE A 427 -0.22 0.83 -4.14
C PHE A 427 -0.55 1.40 -2.76
N ASN A 428 -1.62 2.19 -2.63
CA ASN A 428 -2.03 2.77 -1.36
C ASN A 428 -2.79 1.72 -0.51
N THR A 429 -2.09 1.06 0.41
CA THR A 429 -2.63 -0.02 1.26
C THR A 429 -2.78 0.37 2.74
N GLY A 430 -2.48 1.62 3.09
CA GLY A 430 -2.57 2.12 4.46
C GLY A 430 -1.36 1.80 5.35
N ASP A 431 -0.22 1.39 4.76
CA ASP A 431 0.99 1.03 5.51
C ASP A 431 1.53 2.21 6.34
N GLY A 432 1.40 3.44 5.85
CA GLY A 432 1.77 4.65 6.61
C GLY A 432 0.96 4.86 7.88
N ILE A 433 -0.30 4.41 7.89
CA ILE A 433 -1.17 4.46 9.06
C ILE A 433 -0.64 3.49 10.11
N ASP A 434 -0.22 2.29 9.70
CA ASP A 434 0.32 1.29 10.61
C ASP A 434 1.67 1.74 11.20
N LEU A 435 2.54 2.35 10.39
CA LEU A 435 3.79 2.98 10.87
C LEU A 435 3.50 4.09 11.89
N ALA A 436 2.50 4.93 11.64
CA ALA A 436 2.16 6.00 12.57
C ALA A 436 1.55 5.46 13.89
N ILE A 437 0.69 4.42 13.83
CA ILE A 437 0.17 3.74 15.01
C ILE A 437 1.32 3.14 15.83
N GLU A 438 2.29 2.49 15.21
CA GLU A 438 3.49 1.95 15.86
C GLU A 438 4.31 3.05 16.57
N ALA A 439 4.38 4.25 15.97
CA ALA A 439 5.01 5.41 16.60
C ALA A 439 4.23 5.93 17.84
N GLY A 440 2.95 5.60 17.96
CA GLY A 440 2.04 6.08 19.00
C GLY A 440 1.22 7.30 18.57
N ALA A 441 0.96 7.47 17.27
CA ALA A 441 0.20 8.58 16.74
C ALA A 441 -1.30 8.50 17.08
N ASP A 442 -1.93 9.67 17.21
CA ASP A 442 -3.38 9.83 17.11
C ASP A 442 -3.84 9.71 15.66
N LEU A 443 -5.10 9.32 15.45
CA LEU A 443 -5.71 9.23 14.13
C LEU A 443 -6.88 10.22 13.99
N TRP A 444 -7.11 10.71 12.79
CA TRP A 444 -8.25 11.55 12.45
C TRP A 444 -8.83 11.21 11.08
N HIS A 445 -10.08 11.62 10.86
CA HIS A 445 -10.79 11.54 9.57
C HIS A 445 -10.89 10.13 8.95
N MET A 446 -10.78 9.07 9.77
CA MET A 446 -10.72 7.68 9.29
C MET A 446 -11.92 7.23 8.46
N ALA A 447 -13.11 7.81 8.69
CA ALA A 447 -14.31 7.52 7.91
C ALA A 447 -14.49 8.41 6.67
N ASN A 448 -13.61 9.41 6.47
CA ASN A 448 -13.75 10.37 5.38
C ASN A 448 -13.05 9.89 4.12
N TYR A 449 -13.76 9.93 3.01
CA TYR A 449 -13.23 9.61 1.70
C TYR A 449 -13.98 10.36 0.62
N GLU A 450 -13.29 10.58 -0.50
CA GLU A 450 -13.86 11.23 -1.67
C GLU A 450 -14.22 10.19 -2.72
N SER A 451 -15.32 10.44 -3.41
CA SER A 451 -15.77 9.59 -4.51
C SER A 451 -15.83 10.41 -5.80
N LEU A 452 -15.98 9.76 -6.94
CA LEU A 452 -16.12 10.44 -8.23
C LEU A 452 -16.65 9.44 -9.26
N GLY A 453 -17.44 9.88 -10.23
CA GLY A 453 -17.92 9.00 -11.31
C GLY A 453 -19.37 9.26 -11.73
N LEU A 454 -20.07 8.19 -12.09
CA LEU A 454 -21.50 8.20 -12.40
C LEU A 454 -22.32 8.46 -11.14
N GLN A 455 -23.42 9.22 -11.22
CA GLN A 455 -24.48 9.31 -10.18
C GLN A 455 -23.95 9.25 -8.73
N HIS A 456 -23.31 10.33 -8.28
CA HIS A 456 -22.78 10.46 -6.91
C HIS A 456 -21.65 9.46 -6.58
N GLY A 457 -20.78 9.22 -7.55
CA GLY A 457 -19.52 8.52 -7.31
C GLY A 457 -19.60 7.01 -7.46
N LEU A 458 -20.57 6.51 -8.20
CA LEU A 458 -20.62 5.14 -8.68
C LEU A 458 -19.73 4.97 -9.92
N ALA A 459 -19.29 3.74 -10.14
CA ALA A 459 -18.66 3.28 -11.37
C ALA A 459 -19.28 1.94 -11.77
N PHE A 460 -19.14 1.55 -13.04
CA PHE A 460 -19.45 0.20 -13.45
C PHE A 460 -18.59 -0.79 -12.67
N ALA A 461 -19.18 -1.91 -12.24
CA ALA A 461 -18.47 -2.90 -11.45
C ALA A 461 -17.21 -3.42 -12.18
N VAL A 462 -16.16 -3.63 -11.39
CA VAL A 462 -14.86 -4.17 -11.80
C VAL A 462 -14.48 -5.33 -10.88
N GLY A 463 -13.55 -6.19 -11.32
CA GLY A 463 -13.07 -7.31 -10.53
C GLY A 463 -12.34 -6.89 -9.26
N GLU A 464 -12.17 -7.82 -8.32
CA GLU A 464 -11.39 -7.56 -7.11
C GLU A 464 -9.92 -7.29 -7.48
N GLY A 465 -9.37 -6.19 -6.97
CA GLY A 465 -8.01 -5.74 -7.30
C GLY A 465 -7.88 -4.99 -8.63
N GLU A 466 -9.00 -4.73 -9.32
CA GLU A 466 -9.02 -3.90 -10.53
C GLU A 466 -9.37 -2.45 -10.20
N ARG A 467 -8.82 -1.53 -10.98
CA ARG A 467 -9.11 -0.11 -10.88
C ARG A 467 -10.44 0.21 -11.58
N ALA A 468 -11.28 1.03 -10.95
CA ALA A 468 -12.44 1.60 -11.62
C ALA A 468 -11.98 2.59 -12.71
N GLN A 469 -12.66 2.56 -13.85
CA GLN A 469 -12.49 3.59 -14.86
C GLN A 469 -13.31 4.81 -14.48
N LEU A 470 -12.73 5.99 -14.68
CA LEU A 470 -13.41 7.24 -14.42
C LEU A 470 -14.11 7.71 -15.70
N PRO A 471 -15.44 7.60 -15.82
CA PRO A 471 -16.15 8.02 -17.02
C PRO A 471 -16.37 9.53 -16.96
N LEU A 472 -15.32 10.34 -17.08
CA LEU A 472 -15.45 11.82 -17.07
C LEU A 472 -16.09 12.36 -18.35
N PHE A 473 -16.07 11.58 -19.43
CA PHE A 473 -16.53 11.98 -20.75
C PHE A 473 -17.51 10.91 -21.26
N ASN A 474 -18.63 11.33 -21.85
CA ASN A 474 -19.69 10.45 -22.35
C ASN A 474 -20.55 9.77 -21.25
N LEU A 475 -21.07 10.54 -20.29
CA LEU A 475 -22.08 10.08 -19.31
C LEU A 475 -23.49 10.58 -19.61
N GLU A 476 -23.67 11.32 -20.71
CA GLU A 476 -24.98 11.80 -21.13
C GLU A 476 -25.94 10.61 -21.33
N GLY A 477 -27.19 10.78 -20.89
CA GLY A 477 -28.23 9.75 -20.99
C GLY A 477 -28.37 8.83 -19.77
N PHE A 478 -27.37 8.73 -18.88
CA PHE A 478 -27.44 7.86 -17.69
C PHE A 478 -28.12 8.50 -16.46
N SER A 479 -28.52 9.77 -16.53
CA SER A 479 -29.23 10.49 -15.45
C SER A 479 -30.62 10.99 -15.84
N SER A 480 -31.09 10.71 -17.06
CA SER A 480 -32.38 11.17 -17.59
C SER A 480 -33.26 10.01 -18.05
N GLY A 481 -34.57 10.20 -18.11
CA GLY A 481 -35.52 9.23 -18.66
C GLY A 481 -35.85 8.07 -17.71
N SER A 482 -36.21 6.92 -18.30
CA SER A 482 -36.66 5.69 -17.64
C SER A 482 -35.47 4.87 -17.10
N ILE A 483 -34.70 5.48 -16.20
CA ILE A 483 -33.51 4.90 -15.56
C ILE A 483 -33.45 5.29 -14.09
N ILE A 484 -33.13 4.33 -13.21
CA ILE A 484 -33.03 4.56 -11.77
C ILE A 484 -31.83 3.81 -11.19
N THR A 485 -31.31 4.28 -10.04
CA THR A 485 -30.34 3.50 -9.27
C THR A 485 -31.02 2.85 -8.08
N VAL A 486 -30.82 1.54 -7.92
CA VAL A 486 -31.40 0.78 -6.80
C VAL A 486 -30.31 0.16 -5.93
N GLY A 487 -30.58 0.11 -4.62
CA GLY A 487 -29.73 -0.56 -3.64
C GLY A 487 -29.98 -2.07 -3.60
N ASP A 488 -29.39 -2.73 -2.61
CA ASP A 488 -29.38 -4.20 -2.50
C ASP A 488 -30.77 -4.84 -2.43
N ASP A 489 -31.77 -4.11 -1.92
CA ASP A 489 -33.14 -4.62 -1.79
C ASP A 489 -34.04 -4.28 -2.99
N GLY A 490 -33.57 -3.44 -3.91
CA GLY A 490 -34.33 -2.95 -5.07
C GLY A 490 -34.97 -1.57 -4.89
N SER A 491 -34.79 -0.88 -3.75
CA SER A 491 -35.29 0.49 -3.57
C SER A 491 -34.34 1.53 -4.15
N ARG A 492 -34.89 2.67 -4.61
CA ARG A 492 -34.08 3.88 -4.89
C ARG A 492 -33.51 4.45 -3.59
N TYR A 493 -32.45 5.25 -3.70
CA TYR A 493 -31.80 5.87 -2.54
C TYR A 493 -31.22 7.28 -2.78
N PHE A 494 -31.32 7.83 -3.99
CA PHE A 494 -30.96 9.23 -4.29
C PHE A 494 -31.63 9.74 -5.59
N LYS A 495 -31.44 11.04 -5.88
CA LYS A 495 -31.88 11.74 -7.09
C LYS A 495 -30.86 11.55 -8.22
N GLU A 496 -31.16 10.77 -9.27
CA GLU A 496 -30.17 10.38 -10.30
C GLU A 496 -29.58 11.51 -11.16
N ASP A 497 -30.20 12.70 -11.16
CA ASP A 497 -29.77 13.89 -11.92
C ASP A 497 -29.24 15.03 -11.02
N GLU A 498 -28.98 14.76 -9.74
CA GLU A 498 -28.31 15.71 -8.87
C GLU A 498 -26.82 15.89 -9.30
N PRO A 499 -26.27 17.12 -9.25
CA PRO A 499 -24.87 17.35 -9.61
C PRO A 499 -23.92 16.49 -8.78
N ASN A 500 -22.97 15.83 -9.46
CA ASN A 500 -21.95 15.05 -8.77
C ASN A 500 -20.90 15.99 -8.14
N ARG A 501 -20.89 16.06 -6.81
CA ARG A 501 -19.93 16.86 -6.00
C ARG A 501 -18.91 15.96 -5.32
N HIS A 502 -18.03 15.33 -6.11
CA HIS A 502 -17.13 14.26 -5.66
C HIS A 502 -17.87 13.19 -4.82
N GLY A 503 -19.02 12.78 -5.34
CA GLY A 503 -19.91 11.77 -4.77
C GLY A 503 -20.80 12.25 -3.63
N HIS A 504 -20.75 13.52 -3.25
CA HIS A 504 -21.60 14.05 -2.20
C HIS A 504 -23.03 14.29 -2.71
N ILE A 505 -24.01 13.79 -1.95
CA ILE A 505 -25.44 14.13 -2.10
C ILE A 505 -25.90 15.00 -0.95
N TYR A 506 -26.92 15.81 -1.19
CA TYR A 506 -27.51 16.62 -0.13
C TYR A 506 -28.41 15.77 0.76
N HIS A 507 -28.05 15.66 2.04
CA HIS A 507 -28.78 14.87 3.01
C HIS A 507 -29.06 15.68 4.29
N HIS A 508 -30.29 16.20 4.38
CA HIS A 508 -30.82 16.92 5.56
C HIS A 508 -29.93 18.07 6.06
N GLY A 509 -29.41 18.91 5.17
CA GLY A 509 -28.60 20.07 5.54
C GLY A 509 -27.09 19.87 5.40
N VAL A 510 -26.64 18.67 5.07
CA VAL A 510 -25.22 18.35 4.94
C VAL A 510 -24.99 17.56 3.67
N TRP A 511 -23.94 17.90 2.94
CA TRP A 511 -23.48 17.12 1.79
C TRP A 511 -22.60 15.98 2.28
N ARG A 512 -22.88 14.74 1.87
CA ARG A 512 -22.11 13.55 2.26
C ARG A 512 -22.08 12.52 1.15
N VAL A 513 -21.01 11.74 1.06
CA VAL A 513 -21.00 10.53 0.27
C VAL A 513 -22.02 9.54 0.86
N PRO A 514 -22.98 9.01 0.07
CA PRO A 514 -23.96 8.07 0.58
C PRO A 514 -23.31 6.78 1.05
N ALA A 515 -23.93 6.09 2.00
CA ALA A 515 -23.45 4.79 2.45
C ALA A 515 -23.40 3.80 1.27
N ALA A 516 -22.23 3.23 1.03
CA ALA A 516 -22.01 2.32 -0.10
C ALA A 516 -22.87 1.05 0.05
N GLN A 517 -23.65 0.76 -0.99
CA GLN A 517 -24.40 -0.50 -1.11
C GLN A 517 -23.47 -1.64 -1.55
N ALA A 518 -23.81 -2.89 -1.23
CA ALA A 518 -22.97 -4.02 -1.59
C ALA A 518 -23.08 -4.36 -3.09
N HIS A 519 -24.26 -4.19 -3.67
CA HIS A 519 -24.60 -4.51 -5.07
C HIS A 519 -25.57 -3.47 -5.64
N PRO A 520 -25.19 -2.18 -5.74
CA PRO A 520 -26.04 -1.19 -6.39
C PRO A 520 -26.17 -1.51 -7.88
N HIS A 521 -27.36 -1.28 -8.44
CA HIS A 521 -27.63 -1.54 -9.85
C HIS A 521 -28.29 -0.34 -10.52
N LEU A 522 -27.89 -0.09 -11.75
CA LEU A 522 -28.58 0.83 -12.65
C LEU A 522 -29.67 0.06 -13.40
N VAL A 523 -30.94 0.42 -13.21
CA VAL A 523 -32.10 -0.28 -13.79
C VAL A 523 -32.82 0.62 -14.81
N PHE A 524 -33.12 0.10 -15.99
CA PHE A 524 -33.77 0.84 -17.08
C PHE A 524 -34.62 -0.05 -18.00
N ASP A 525 -35.46 0.56 -18.84
CA ASP A 525 -36.32 -0.13 -19.82
C ASP A 525 -35.74 -0.15 -21.25
N GLN A 526 -36.46 -0.80 -22.17
CA GLN A 526 -36.09 -0.86 -23.59
C GLN A 526 -35.95 0.53 -24.24
N ALA A 527 -36.83 1.47 -23.92
CA ALA A 527 -36.76 2.81 -24.51
C ALA A 527 -35.46 3.54 -24.12
N LYS A 528 -34.99 3.37 -22.88
CA LYS A 528 -33.69 3.87 -22.47
C LYS A 528 -32.53 3.06 -23.04
N TYR A 529 -32.67 1.74 -23.16
CA TYR A 529 -31.65 0.90 -23.82
C TYR A 529 -31.37 1.40 -25.25
N ASP A 530 -32.42 1.65 -26.04
CA ASP A 530 -32.30 2.12 -27.41
C ASP A 530 -31.64 3.50 -27.49
N GLU A 531 -32.02 4.41 -26.58
CA GLU A 531 -31.39 5.74 -26.44
C GLU A 531 -29.88 5.63 -26.15
N LEU A 532 -29.49 4.74 -25.24
CA LEU A 532 -28.07 4.52 -24.93
C LEU A 532 -27.29 3.86 -26.08
N VAL A 533 -27.95 3.06 -26.93
CA VAL A 533 -27.35 2.55 -28.17
C VAL A 533 -27.10 3.69 -29.16
N ASP A 534 -28.07 4.57 -29.35
CA ASP A 534 -27.97 5.73 -30.23
C ASP A 534 -26.87 6.71 -29.78
N ASP A 535 -26.72 6.87 -28.45
CA ASP A 535 -25.65 7.64 -27.81
C ASP A 535 -24.29 6.90 -27.77
N LYS A 536 -24.20 5.72 -28.41
CA LYS A 536 -22.98 4.92 -28.61
C LYS A 536 -22.39 4.33 -27.33
N HIS A 537 -23.21 3.98 -26.34
CA HIS A 537 -22.79 3.31 -25.10
C HIS A 537 -22.80 1.77 -25.20
N THR A 538 -22.61 1.21 -26.39
CA THR A 538 -22.79 -0.24 -26.66
C THR A 538 -21.88 -1.15 -25.83
N ASP A 539 -20.68 -0.68 -25.50
CA ASP A 539 -19.66 -1.31 -24.68
C ASP A 539 -20.04 -1.37 -23.20
N VAL A 540 -20.74 -0.34 -22.70
CA VAL A 540 -21.35 -0.35 -21.37
C VAL A 540 -22.56 -1.29 -21.35
N LEU A 541 -23.42 -1.21 -22.36
CA LEU A 541 -24.63 -2.04 -22.47
C LEU A 541 -24.33 -3.54 -22.58
N ALA A 542 -23.14 -3.91 -23.08
CA ALA A 542 -22.67 -5.31 -23.09
C ALA A 542 -22.55 -5.92 -21.68
N ARG A 543 -22.54 -5.10 -20.62
CA ARG A 543 -22.52 -5.52 -19.21
C ARG A 543 -23.92 -5.74 -18.63
N ALA A 544 -24.97 -5.37 -19.35
CA ALA A 544 -26.33 -5.40 -18.83
C ALA A 544 -26.88 -6.84 -18.78
N VAL A 545 -27.54 -7.19 -17.67
CA VAL A 545 -28.46 -8.32 -17.62
C VAL A 545 -29.83 -7.87 -18.12
N THR A 546 -30.61 -8.78 -18.70
CA THR A 546 -31.93 -8.49 -19.27
C THR A 546 -32.98 -9.47 -18.77
N ALA A 547 -34.21 -8.99 -18.59
CA ALA A 547 -35.36 -9.81 -18.21
C ALA A 547 -36.66 -9.26 -18.82
N ASN A 548 -37.65 -10.14 -19.02
CA ASN A 548 -38.95 -9.73 -19.59
C ASN A 548 -39.89 -9.14 -18.52
N SER A 549 -39.57 -9.28 -17.24
CA SER A 549 -40.35 -8.73 -16.13
C SER A 549 -39.44 -8.23 -15.00
N LEU A 550 -39.93 -7.27 -14.21
CA LEU A 550 -39.22 -6.75 -13.04
C LEU A 550 -38.98 -7.82 -11.96
N ALA A 551 -39.89 -8.80 -11.84
CA ALA A 551 -39.71 -9.90 -10.90
C ALA A 551 -38.53 -10.80 -11.27
N GLU A 552 -38.38 -11.12 -12.56
CA GLU A 552 -37.23 -11.84 -13.09
C GLU A 552 -35.95 -11.01 -12.96
N LEU A 553 -36.00 -9.71 -13.27
CA LEU A 553 -34.84 -8.82 -13.14
C LEU A 553 -34.35 -8.76 -11.69
N ALA A 554 -35.27 -8.58 -10.73
CA ALA A 554 -34.95 -8.53 -9.30
C ALA A 554 -34.22 -9.80 -8.84
N MET A 555 -34.68 -10.98 -9.28
CA MET A 555 -34.00 -12.24 -8.95
C MET A 555 -32.58 -12.33 -9.54
N LEU A 556 -32.35 -11.79 -10.75
CA LEU A 556 -31.03 -11.80 -11.38
C LEU A 556 -30.02 -10.90 -10.66
N ILE A 557 -30.48 -9.75 -10.15
CA ILE A 557 -29.61 -8.77 -9.46
C ILE A 557 -29.55 -8.97 -7.94
N GLY A 558 -30.26 -9.96 -7.40
CA GLY A 558 -30.32 -10.23 -5.96
C GLY A 558 -31.22 -9.29 -5.15
N ALA A 559 -32.05 -8.47 -5.82
CA ALA A 559 -33.03 -7.59 -5.19
C ALA A 559 -34.33 -8.33 -4.83
N LYS A 560 -35.23 -7.66 -4.10
CA LYS A 560 -36.55 -8.21 -3.75
C LYS A 560 -37.57 -7.88 -4.84
N PRO A 561 -38.21 -8.88 -5.48
CA PRO A 561 -39.18 -8.66 -6.57
C PRO A 561 -40.28 -7.65 -6.22
N GLU A 562 -40.83 -7.74 -5.01
CA GLU A 562 -41.90 -6.87 -4.54
C GLU A 562 -41.46 -5.42 -4.29
N ILE A 563 -40.19 -5.21 -3.91
CA ILE A 563 -39.66 -3.87 -3.69
C ILE A 563 -39.35 -3.22 -5.03
N LEU A 564 -38.63 -3.90 -5.93
CA LEU A 564 -38.29 -3.34 -7.23
C LEU A 564 -39.54 -2.99 -8.05
N ALA A 565 -40.56 -3.86 -8.04
CA ALA A 565 -41.83 -3.59 -8.70
C ALA A 565 -42.49 -2.32 -8.14
N LYS A 566 -42.57 -2.21 -6.81
CA LYS A 566 -43.13 -1.02 -6.15
C LYS A 566 -42.33 0.25 -6.45
N THR A 567 -41.00 0.15 -6.53
CA THR A 567 -40.12 1.27 -6.87
C THR A 567 -40.40 1.79 -8.28
N VAL A 568 -40.52 0.90 -9.28
CA VAL A 568 -40.88 1.30 -10.65
C VAL A 568 -42.31 1.84 -10.73
N ASP A 569 -43.28 1.23 -10.04
CA ASP A 569 -44.66 1.72 -9.99
C ASP A 569 -44.73 3.14 -9.39
N SER A 570 -43.98 3.39 -8.32
CA SER A 570 -43.92 4.70 -7.66
C SER A 570 -43.26 5.73 -8.57
N PHE A 571 -42.15 5.39 -9.20
CA PHE A 571 -41.47 6.23 -10.18
C PHE A 571 -42.36 6.59 -11.38
N ASN A 572 -43.10 5.62 -11.93
CA ASN A 572 -44.05 5.84 -13.01
C ASN A 572 -45.21 6.74 -12.58
N PHE A 573 -45.72 6.55 -11.37
CA PHE A 573 -46.73 7.44 -10.80
C PHE A 573 -46.20 8.87 -10.69
N PHE A 574 -44.97 9.07 -10.19
CA PHE A 574 -44.32 10.37 -10.09
C PHE A 574 -44.10 11.03 -11.45
N ALA A 575 -43.65 10.27 -12.45
CA ALA A 575 -43.52 10.74 -13.82
C ALA A 575 -44.87 11.23 -14.38
N ALA A 576 -45.96 10.51 -14.12
CA ALA A 576 -47.30 10.92 -14.53
C ALA A 576 -47.81 12.19 -13.81
N GLN A 577 -47.36 12.44 -12.56
CA GLN A 577 -47.67 13.67 -11.83
C GLN A 577 -46.75 14.85 -12.22
N GLY A 578 -45.62 14.58 -12.90
CA GLY A 578 -44.60 15.57 -13.19
C GLY A 578 -43.81 16.03 -11.96
N ILE A 579 -43.79 15.24 -10.88
CA ILE A 579 -43.08 15.53 -9.63
C ILE A 579 -42.59 14.21 -9.03
N ASP A 580 -41.27 14.09 -8.80
CA ASP A 580 -40.67 13.01 -8.00
C ASP A 580 -40.80 13.34 -6.50
N TYR A 581 -41.79 12.72 -5.84
CA TYR A 581 -42.06 12.95 -4.42
C TYR A 581 -41.03 12.29 -3.50
N GLU A 582 -40.20 11.40 -4.01
CA GLU A 582 -39.23 10.64 -3.22
C GLU A 582 -37.89 11.37 -3.12
N TYR A 583 -37.35 11.82 -4.26
CA TYR A 583 -36.03 12.47 -4.31
C TYR A 583 -36.01 13.81 -5.07
N GLY A 584 -37.12 14.24 -5.67
CA GLY A 584 -37.18 15.54 -6.34
C GLY A 584 -36.37 15.63 -7.64
N ARG A 585 -36.22 14.51 -8.39
CA ARG A 585 -35.69 14.48 -9.76
C ARG A 585 -36.37 15.52 -10.66
N ASP A 586 -35.61 16.15 -11.56
CA ASP A 586 -36.15 17.17 -12.46
C ASP A 586 -37.23 16.55 -13.38
N PRO A 587 -38.42 17.16 -13.52
CA PRO A 587 -39.47 16.64 -14.39
C PRO A 587 -39.05 16.49 -15.86
N GLY A 588 -38.14 17.32 -16.36
CA GLY A 588 -37.57 17.20 -17.70
C GLY A 588 -36.71 15.94 -17.89
N ASN A 589 -36.21 15.38 -16.79
CA ASN A 589 -35.43 14.15 -16.76
C ASN A 589 -36.26 12.93 -16.34
N LEU A 590 -37.58 13.06 -16.17
CA LEU A 590 -38.44 12.04 -15.57
C LEU A 590 -39.38 11.41 -16.61
N ARG A 591 -38.98 10.29 -17.22
CA ARG A 591 -39.81 9.50 -18.15
C ARG A 591 -40.24 8.20 -17.48
N ALA A 592 -41.55 7.91 -17.47
CA ALA A 592 -42.05 6.63 -16.97
C ALA A 592 -41.44 5.44 -17.73
N PHE A 593 -41.18 4.35 -17.01
CA PHE A 593 -40.81 3.05 -17.58
C PHE A 593 -41.96 2.49 -18.41
N GLY A 594 -41.64 1.97 -19.58
CA GLY A 594 -42.55 1.19 -20.42
C GLY A 594 -42.68 -0.28 -20.00
N ASP A 595 -43.42 -1.02 -20.81
CA ASP A 595 -43.44 -2.48 -20.74
C ASP A 595 -42.08 -3.04 -21.21
N GLY A 596 -41.63 -4.12 -20.56
CA GLY A 596 -40.29 -4.68 -20.77
C GLY A 596 -39.93 -5.03 -22.22
N PRO A 597 -38.66 -5.42 -22.48
CA PRO A 597 -37.70 -5.92 -21.47
C PRO A 597 -37.10 -4.82 -20.59
N TYR A 598 -36.63 -5.25 -19.43
CA TYR A 598 -35.91 -4.45 -18.44
C TYR A 598 -34.45 -4.88 -18.37
N TYR A 599 -33.59 -3.94 -18.03
CA TYR A 599 -32.15 -4.11 -18.00
C TYR A 599 -31.59 -3.67 -16.66
N ALA A 600 -30.49 -4.30 -16.25
CA ALA A 600 -29.71 -3.84 -15.11
C ALA A 600 -28.21 -3.94 -15.35
N ILE A 601 -27.45 -2.96 -14.88
CA ILE A 601 -25.97 -2.96 -14.90
C ILE A 601 -25.47 -2.89 -13.46
N GLU A 602 -24.57 -3.80 -13.08
CA GLU A 602 -23.93 -3.79 -11.75
C GLU A 602 -23.00 -2.57 -11.61
N LEU A 603 -23.16 -1.86 -10.50
CA LEU A 603 -22.33 -0.72 -10.12
C LEU A 603 -21.54 -1.02 -8.85
N ARG A 604 -20.53 -0.19 -8.59
CA ARG A 604 -19.79 -0.13 -7.33
C ARG A 604 -19.56 1.32 -6.96
N GLN A 605 -19.58 1.65 -5.67
CA GLN A 605 -19.12 2.96 -5.23
C GLN A 605 -17.61 3.07 -5.49
N ALA A 606 -17.24 4.08 -6.24
CA ALA A 606 -15.87 4.40 -6.55
C ALA A 606 -15.21 5.16 -5.39
N MET A 607 -13.91 4.97 -5.24
CA MET A 607 -13.08 5.60 -4.24
C MET A 607 -12.02 6.43 -4.96
N LEU A 608 -12.12 7.75 -4.86
CA LEU A 608 -11.08 8.63 -5.38
C LEU A 608 -9.85 8.56 -4.47
N ASN A 609 -10.05 8.83 -3.18
CA ASN A 609 -9.04 8.67 -2.15
C ASN A 609 -9.64 8.69 -0.73
N THR A 610 -8.86 8.24 0.25
CA THR A 610 -9.19 8.35 1.67
C THR A 610 -8.45 9.51 2.33
N GLN A 611 -9.08 10.16 3.31
CA GLN A 611 -8.49 11.28 4.05
C GLN A 611 -8.05 10.87 5.46
N GLY A 612 -8.35 9.65 5.86
CA GLY A 612 -8.02 9.12 7.17
C GLY A 612 -6.53 8.84 7.37
N GLY A 613 -6.02 9.11 8.57
CA GLY A 613 -4.65 8.74 8.95
C GLY A 613 -4.16 9.47 10.19
N PRO A 614 -2.83 9.57 10.39
CA PRO A 614 -2.27 10.24 11.56
C PRO A 614 -2.61 11.72 11.61
N ARG A 615 -2.99 12.19 12.80
CA ARG A 615 -3.21 13.61 13.06
C ARG A 615 -1.87 14.36 13.00
N ARG A 616 -1.88 15.57 12.43
CA ARG A 616 -0.72 16.45 12.37
C ARG A 616 -1.06 17.90 12.71
N ASN A 617 -0.05 18.70 13.04
CA ASN A 617 -0.20 20.14 13.28
C ASN A 617 0.18 21.00 12.05
N SER A 618 0.13 22.34 12.20
CA SER A 618 0.53 23.34 11.20
C SER A 618 1.97 23.17 10.67
N ARG A 619 2.85 22.53 11.45
CA ARG A 619 4.25 22.22 11.08
C ARG A 619 4.40 20.84 10.43
N ALA A 620 3.29 20.19 10.09
CA ALA A 620 3.26 18.83 9.56
C ALA A 620 3.84 17.77 10.52
N GLU A 621 4.01 18.07 11.81
CA GLU A 621 4.47 17.10 12.81
C GLU A 621 3.31 16.18 13.18
N ILE A 622 3.54 14.86 13.18
CA ILE A 622 2.54 13.89 13.60
C ILE A 622 2.38 13.95 15.13
N LEU A 623 1.13 13.93 15.60
CA LEU A 623 0.77 14.10 17.01
C LEU A 623 0.41 12.76 17.65
N ASP A 624 0.74 12.61 18.93
CA ASP A 624 0.22 11.54 19.79
C ASP A 624 -1.20 11.87 20.32
N PRO A 625 -1.92 10.94 20.97
CA PRO A 625 -3.24 11.18 21.54
C PRO A 625 -3.31 12.25 22.63
N SER A 626 -2.18 12.74 23.14
CA SER A 626 -2.10 13.88 24.06
C SER A 626 -1.90 15.22 23.33
N GLY A 627 -1.92 15.22 22.00
CA GLY A 627 -1.69 16.39 21.15
C GLY A 627 -0.23 16.82 21.11
N GLN A 628 0.71 15.99 21.57
CA GLN A 628 2.14 16.31 21.55
C GLN A 628 2.79 15.78 20.27
N PRO A 629 3.67 16.55 19.62
CA PRO A 629 4.45 16.05 18.50
C PRO A 629 5.26 14.79 18.86
N ILE A 630 5.25 13.81 17.96
CA ILE A 630 6.19 12.71 17.96
C ILE A 630 7.49 13.24 17.34
N PRO A 631 8.60 13.34 18.10
CA PRO A 631 9.79 13.99 17.59
C PRO A 631 10.34 13.28 16.35
N HIS A 632 10.76 14.07 15.36
CA HIS A 632 11.34 13.61 14.09
C HIS A 632 10.35 12.90 13.14
N LEU A 633 9.05 12.92 13.42
CA LEU A 633 8.04 12.31 12.57
C LEU A 633 7.08 13.35 11.98
N TYR A 634 7.00 13.36 10.65
CA TYR A 634 6.18 14.29 9.88
C TYR A 634 5.23 13.55 8.95
N GLY A 635 4.10 14.17 8.59
CA GLY A 635 3.10 13.59 7.70
C GLY A 635 2.61 14.61 6.66
N ALA A 636 2.34 14.15 5.44
CA ALA A 636 1.82 15.01 4.37
C ALA A 636 0.98 14.22 3.35
N GLY A 637 0.16 14.96 2.59
CA GLY A 637 -0.76 14.41 1.61
C GLY A 637 -2.02 13.81 2.26
N GLU A 638 -2.66 12.89 1.53
CA GLU A 638 -3.93 12.26 1.95
C GLU A 638 -3.79 11.32 3.18
N LEU A 639 -2.54 11.00 3.59
CA LEU A 639 -2.26 10.29 4.83
C LEU A 639 -2.63 11.18 6.04
N GLY A 640 -3.87 11.04 6.51
CA GLY A 640 -4.44 11.95 7.51
C GLY A 640 -4.66 13.35 6.94
N GLY A 641 -5.35 13.41 5.80
CA GLY A 641 -5.62 14.63 5.05
C GLY A 641 -6.46 15.65 5.82
N ILE A 642 -6.23 16.94 5.57
CA ILE A 642 -7.02 18.04 6.11
C ILE A 642 -8.33 18.21 5.33
N CYS A 643 -8.42 17.67 4.11
CA CYS A 643 -9.59 17.76 3.26
C CYS A 643 -10.72 16.82 3.72
N ALA A 644 -11.32 17.08 4.89
CA ALA A 644 -12.42 16.31 5.46
C ALA A 644 -13.76 17.04 5.39
N GLY A 645 -14.87 16.29 5.46
CA GLY A 645 -16.22 16.85 5.39
C GLY A 645 -16.72 16.88 3.95
N GLN A 646 -16.76 18.07 3.36
CA GLN A 646 -17.12 18.30 1.95
C GLN A 646 -15.89 18.73 1.15
N TYR A 647 -15.62 18.02 0.06
CA TYR A 647 -14.42 18.26 -0.74
C TYR A 647 -14.62 19.23 -1.89
N GLN A 648 -13.75 20.24 -1.98
CA GLN A 648 -13.59 21.04 -3.19
C GLN A 648 -12.50 20.43 -4.07
N GLY A 649 -12.84 20.22 -5.35
CA GLY A 649 -11.88 19.79 -6.37
C GLY A 649 -10.53 20.51 -6.28
N GLY A 650 -9.46 19.72 -6.39
CA GLY A 650 -8.07 20.18 -6.37
C GLY A 650 -7.47 20.44 -4.98
N GLN A 651 -8.26 20.35 -3.90
CA GLN A 651 -7.74 20.52 -2.54
C GLN A 651 -6.72 19.42 -2.15
N ASN A 652 -6.94 18.15 -2.53
CA ASN A 652 -6.01 17.06 -2.18
C ASN A 652 -4.61 17.27 -2.76
N ILE A 653 -4.53 17.78 -3.99
CA ILE A 653 -3.25 18.07 -4.64
C ILE A 653 -2.63 19.34 -4.04
N ALA A 654 -3.41 20.37 -3.74
CA ALA A 654 -2.91 21.55 -3.04
C ALA A 654 -2.32 21.16 -1.68
N GLU A 655 -2.99 20.30 -0.93
CA GLU A 655 -2.52 19.74 0.33
C GLU A 655 -1.19 19.00 0.19
N CYS A 656 -1.03 18.18 -0.86
CA CYS A 656 0.24 17.52 -1.16
C CYS A 656 1.38 18.53 -1.34
N LEU A 657 1.14 19.63 -2.04
CA LEU A 657 2.16 20.66 -2.28
C LEU A 657 2.46 21.48 -1.01
N ILE A 658 1.42 21.89 -0.29
CA ILE A 658 1.53 22.75 0.91
C ILE A 658 2.21 21.99 2.05
N PHE A 659 1.60 20.87 2.48
CA PHE A 659 2.13 20.10 3.60
C PHE A 659 3.35 19.26 3.22
N GLY A 660 3.48 18.85 1.95
CA GLY A 660 4.72 18.25 1.47
C GLY A 660 5.91 19.19 1.62
N LYS A 661 5.75 20.46 1.21
CA LYS A 661 6.77 21.50 1.40
C LYS A 661 7.08 21.70 2.89
N ILE A 662 6.06 21.94 3.71
CA ILE A 662 6.23 22.18 5.16
C ILE A 662 6.94 21.00 5.84
N ALA A 663 6.51 19.76 5.54
CA ALA A 663 7.11 18.56 6.10
C ALA A 663 8.58 18.41 5.68
N GLY A 664 8.90 18.63 4.40
CA GLY A 664 10.28 18.57 3.90
C GLY A 664 11.21 19.55 4.60
N GLN A 665 10.81 20.82 4.69
CA GLN A 665 11.63 21.89 5.32
C GLN A 665 11.81 21.64 6.83
N ASN A 666 10.75 21.26 7.53
CA ASN A 666 10.84 20.97 8.96
C ASN A 666 11.63 19.69 9.25
N ALA A 667 11.54 18.68 8.38
CA ALA A 667 12.35 17.47 8.48
C ALA A 667 13.83 17.73 8.19
N ALA A 668 14.16 18.67 7.29
CA ALA A 668 15.54 19.02 6.97
C ALA A 668 16.25 19.86 8.03
N THR A 669 15.48 20.56 8.88
CA THR A 669 16.05 21.38 9.96
C THR A 669 16.93 20.53 10.87
N TRP A 670 18.20 20.92 11.01
CA TRP A 670 19.15 20.22 11.86
C TRP A 670 18.66 20.18 13.31
N LYS A 671 18.74 19.01 13.93
CA LYS A 671 18.39 18.80 15.32
C LYS A 671 19.61 18.34 16.10
N PRO A 672 19.84 18.84 17.33
CA PRO A 672 20.92 18.36 18.17
C PRO A 672 20.84 16.84 18.28
N GLN A 673 21.91 16.18 17.86
CA GLN A 673 22.00 14.73 17.98
C GLN A 673 21.85 14.38 19.46
N LEU A 674 20.81 13.60 19.78
CA LEU A 674 20.71 12.96 21.09
C LEU A 674 22.02 12.19 21.31
N ALA A 675 22.65 12.41 22.47
CA ALA A 675 23.93 11.77 22.80
C ALA A 675 23.82 10.25 22.60
N SER A 676 24.41 9.76 21.52
CA SER A 676 24.52 8.33 21.25
C SER A 676 25.49 7.75 22.28
N THR A 677 25.01 6.94 23.23
CA THR A 677 25.88 6.08 24.04
C THR A 677 26.41 4.87 23.25
N VAL A 678 26.03 4.76 21.97
CA VAL A 678 26.34 3.63 21.10
C VAL A 678 27.53 3.98 20.20
N PRO A 679 28.60 3.15 20.18
CA PRO A 679 29.67 3.28 19.19
C PRO A 679 29.09 3.08 17.78
N THR A 680 29.27 4.05 16.90
CA THR A 680 29.05 3.93 15.46
C THR A 680 29.99 2.86 14.90
N ALA A 681 29.53 1.62 14.76
CA ALA A 681 30.18 0.67 13.86
C ALA A 681 30.06 1.22 12.43
N ALA A 682 31.15 1.19 11.67
CA ALA A 682 31.31 1.87 10.39
C ALA A 682 30.07 1.78 9.49
N VAL A 683 29.39 2.91 9.33
CA VAL A 683 28.34 3.12 8.32
C VAL A 683 29.04 3.10 6.96
N ALA A 684 28.51 2.37 5.99
CA ALA A 684 28.92 2.59 4.62
C ALA A 684 28.41 3.99 4.23
N GLU A 685 29.29 4.99 4.21
CA GLU A 685 28.90 6.29 3.67
C GLU A 685 28.49 6.10 2.20
N PRO A 686 27.38 6.74 1.74
CA PRO A 686 27.11 6.86 0.32
C PRO A 686 28.28 7.65 -0.26
N SER A 687 29.14 6.97 -1.03
CA SER A 687 30.41 7.52 -1.48
C SER A 687 30.20 8.80 -2.29
N SER A 688 30.45 9.96 -1.67
CA SER A 688 30.82 11.16 -2.39
C SER A 688 32.28 10.98 -2.83
N ALA A 689 32.50 10.90 -4.14
CA ALA A 689 33.79 10.75 -4.83
C ALA A 689 34.39 9.32 -4.91
N GLY A 690 34.31 8.75 -6.12
CA GLY A 690 35.38 7.91 -6.71
C GLY A 690 35.48 6.43 -6.32
N GLY A 691 34.79 5.93 -5.29
CA GLY A 691 34.77 4.51 -4.92
C GLY A 691 33.42 3.85 -5.23
N ARG A 692 33.40 2.66 -5.86
CA ARG A 692 32.15 1.92 -6.14
C ARG A 692 31.44 1.57 -4.81
N ALA A 693 30.37 2.30 -4.45
CA ALA A 693 29.43 1.87 -3.42
C ALA A 693 28.84 0.48 -3.75
N PRO A 694 28.51 -0.35 -2.74
CA PRO A 694 27.75 -1.59 -2.93
C PRO A 694 26.49 -1.30 -3.74
N SER A 695 26.13 -2.16 -4.70
CA SER A 695 24.99 -1.94 -5.61
C SER A 695 23.68 -1.65 -4.86
N ALA A 696 23.48 -2.28 -3.70
CA ALA A 696 22.24 -2.24 -2.90
C ALA A 696 21.88 -0.88 -2.25
N PHE A 697 22.74 0.14 -2.33
CA PHE A 697 22.49 1.48 -1.79
C PHE A 697 22.54 2.58 -2.86
N ARG A 698 22.65 2.19 -4.13
CA ARG A 698 22.59 3.16 -5.23
C ARG A 698 21.16 3.66 -5.41
N SER A 699 21.06 4.92 -5.81
CA SER A 699 19.81 5.49 -6.30
C SER A 699 19.40 4.78 -7.59
N ASP A 700 18.13 4.43 -7.66
CA ASP A 700 17.52 3.85 -8.87
C ASP A 700 17.32 4.91 -9.96
N LEU A 701 17.45 6.21 -9.65
CA LEU A 701 17.46 7.30 -10.65
C LEU A 701 18.63 7.23 -11.64
N SER A 702 19.52 6.22 -11.52
CA SER A 702 20.69 6.06 -12.38
C SER A 702 20.99 4.60 -12.70
N ALA A 703 20.37 4.09 -13.76
CA ALA A 703 21.06 3.28 -14.76
C ALA A 703 20.42 3.62 -16.10
N GLU A 704 21.16 4.33 -16.97
CA GLU A 704 20.87 4.20 -18.40
C GLU A 704 20.85 2.69 -18.67
N SER A 705 19.68 2.14 -19.01
CA SER A 705 19.64 0.81 -19.58
C SER A 705 20.53 0.88 -20.82
N GLU A 706 21.73 0.28 -20.76
CA GLU A 706 22.58 0.08 -21.94
C GLU A 706 21.83 -0.87 -22.87
N VAL A 707 20.87 -0.33 -23.63
CA VAL A 707 20.14 -1.07 -24.65
C VAL A 707 21.12 -1.28 -25.80
N VAL A 708 21.69 -2.48 -25.87
CA VAL A 708 22.59 -2.87 -26.95
C VAL A 708 21.83 -2.88 -28.27
N LEU A 709 22.33 -2.11 -29.24
CA LEU A 709 21.77 -2.05 -30.59
C LEU A 709 22.55 -2.97 -31.55
N GLY A 710 21.80 -3.75 -32.33
CA GLY A 710 22.32 -4.50 -33.47
C GLY A 710 22.37 -3.65 -34.76
N PRO A 711 22.83 -4.24 -35.88
CA PRO A 711 22.79 -3.59 -37.18
C PRO A 711 21.36 -3.15 -37.55
N ASN A 712 21.23 -1.96 -38.13
CA ASN A 712 19.95 -1.35 -38.54
C ASN A 712 18.92 -1.19 -37.40
N GLN A 713 19.38 -1.10 -36.15
CA GLN A 713 18.53 -0.81 -34.99
C GLN A 713 18.76 0.61 -34.47
N TYR A 714 17.69 1.30 -34.15
CA TYR A 714 17.70 2.69 -33.69
C TYR A 714 16.83 2.81 -32.44
N LEU A 715 17.27 3.59 -31.45
CA LEU A 715 16.52 3.84 -30.23
C LEU A 715 15.79 5.16 -30.34
N GLY A 716 14.51 5.15 -30.04
CA GLY A 716 13.70 6.34 -29.95
C GLY A 716 13.12 6.51 -28.57
N ARG A 717 13.01 7.76 -28.13
CA ARG A 717 12.58 8.11 -26.78
C ARG A 717 11.40 9.07 -26.79
N SER A 718 10.53 8.95 -25.80
CA SER A 718 9.41 9.86 -25.61
C SER A 718 9.07 10.04 -24.14
N GLN A 719 8.87 11.30 -23.75
CA GLN A 719 8.40 11.69 -22.41
C GLN A 719 6.95 12.21 -22.43
N VAL A 720 6.27 12.04 -23.56
CA VAL A 720 4.90 12.55 -23.77
C VAL A 720 3.85 11.68 -23.07
N GLY A 721 4.15 10.40 -22.80
CA GLY A 721 3.25 9.41 -22.19
C GLY A 721 2.89 9.67 -20.72
N MET A 722 1.90 8.96 -20.15
CA MET A 722 1.51 9.13 -18.74
C MET A 722 2.53 8.53 -17.75
N GLY A 723 3.37 7.61 -18.22
CA GLY A 723 4.48 7.05 -17.44
C GLY A 723 5.73 7.92 -17.46
N SER A 724 6.82 7.33 -16.99
CA SER A 724 8.20 7.79 -17.18
C SER A 724 8.59 7.67 -18.66
N GLU A 725 9.89 7.78 -18.99
CA GLU A 725 10.33 7.71 -20.40
C GLU A 725 9.90 6.39 -21.08
N MET A 726 9.35 6.52 -22.29
CA MET A 726 9.11 5.40 -23.20
C MET A 726 10.30 5.27 -24.15
N ILE A 727 10.90 4.09 -24.17
CA ILE A 727 12.01 3.74 -25.06
C ILE A 727 11.56 2.64 -26.01
N VAL A 728 11.71 2.91 -27.31
CA VAL A 728 11.45 1.93 -28.37
C VAL A 728 12.70 1.65 -29.17
N ARG A 729 12.85 0.40 -29.56
CA ARG A 729 13.87 -0.06 -30.51
C ARG A 729 13.19 -0.35 -31.83
N VAL A 730 13.58 0.39 -32.86
CA VAL A 730 13.08 0.20 -34.22
C VAL A 730 14.15 -0.49 -35.05
N THR A 731 13.81 -1.62 -35.68
CA THR A 731 14.67 -2.31 -36.63
C THR A 731 14.23 -1.97 -38.05
N THR A 732 15.15 -1.56 -38.90
CA THR A 732 14.89 -1.33 -40.33
C THR A 732 15.52 -2.40 -41.21
N ASP A 733 14.96 -2.61 -42.40
CA ASP A 733 15.65 -3.36 -43.45
C ASP A 733 16.70 -2.47 -44.17
N ASP A 734 17.41 -3.06 -45.13
CA ASP A 734 18.46 -2.38 -45.92
C ASP A 734 17.91 -1.25 -46.81
N SER A 735 16.59 -1.19 -47.02
CA SER A 735 15.92 -0.10 -47.74
C SER A 735 15.45 1.04 -46.83
N GLY A 736 15.65 0.90 -45.51
CA GLY A 736 15.20 1.84 -44.50
C GLY A 736 13.73 1.67 -44.10
N ALA A 737 13.04 0.62 -44.55
CA ALA A 737 11.66 0.32 -44.16
C ALA A 737 11.60 -0.30 -42.75
N ILE A 738 10.52 -0.05 -42.02
CA ILE A 738 10.31 -0.58 -40.66
C ILE A 738 10.11 -2.10 -40.74
N ALA A 739 11.04 -2.86 -40.19
CA ALA A 739 10.94 -4.32 -40.09
C ALA A 739 10.37 -4.77 -38.74
N ASP A 740 10.70 -4.05 -37.65
CA ASP A 740 10.23 -4.36 -36.31
C ASP A 740 10.20 -3.12 -35.41
N ILE A 741 9.31 -3.12 -34.42
CA ILE A 741 9.19 -2.10 -33.38
C ILE A 741 9.02 -2.82 -32.04
N GLU A 742 10.02 -2.72 -31.19
CA GLU A 742 10.02 -3.31 -29.86
C GLU A 742 9.97 -2.19 -28.81
N ILE A 743 9.01 -2.30 -27.88
CA ILE A 743 8.95 -1.40 -26.75
C ILE A 743 9.87 -1.94 -25.67
N VAL A 744 11.02 -1.29 -25.49
CA VAL A 744 12.10 -1.75 -24.61
C VAL A 744 11.86 -1.33 -23.16
N GLN A 745 11.30 -0.13 -22.99
CA GLN A 745 10.92 0.41 -21.68
C GLN A 745 9.65 1.21 -21.83
N GLN A 746 8.67 0.94 -20.98
CA GLN A 746 7.45 1.71 -20.88
C GLN A 746 6.86 1.53 -19.49
N SER A 747 6.10 2.51 -19.08
CA SER A 747 5.46 2.54 -17.77
C SER A 747 4.02 3.04 -17.85
N GLU A 748 3.43 3.05 -19.05
CA GLU A 748 2.04 3.43 -19.26
C GLU A 748 1.09 2.46 -18.54
N THR A 749 -0.09 2.96 -18.16
CA THR A 749 -1.12 2.17 -17.48
C THR A 749 -1.62 1.05 -18.40
N ALA A 750 -1.36 -0.21 -18.07
CA ALA A 750 -1.63 -1.36 -18.95
C ALA A 750 -3.11 -1.45 -19.40
N GLU A 751 -4.05 -1.10 -18.52
CA GLU A 751 -5.50 -1.14 -18.81
C GLU A 751 -5.93 -0.08 -19.84
N VAL A 752 -5.23 1.05 -19.89
CA VAL A 752 -5.53 2.19 -20.77
C VAL A 752 -4.69 2.10 -22.05
N ALA A 753 -3.38 1.84 -21.91
CA ALA A 753 -2.42 1.85 -23.00
C ALA A 753 -2.27 0.50 -23.70
N GLY A 754 -2.66 -0.60 -23.06
CA GLY A 754 -2.30 -1.96 -23.51
C GLY A 754 -2.85 -2.34 -24.88
N GLU A 755 -3.94 -1.72 -25.33
CA GLU A 755 -4.44 -1.88 -26.69
C GLU A 755 -3.61 -1.05 -27.70
N ALA A 756 -3.30 0.21 -27.37
CA ALA A 756 -2.48 1.08 -28.20
C ALA A 756 -1.06 0.53 -28.40
N LEU A 757 -0.41 0.11 -27.31
CA LEU A 757 0.94 -0.45 -27.35
C LEU A 757 1.03 -1.77 -28.13
N ARG A 758 -0.09 -2.47 -28.32
CA ARG A 758 -0.15 -3.71 -29.11
C ARG A 758 -0.50 -3.46 -30.58
N LYS A 759 -1.48 -2.59 -30.84
CA LYS A 759 -2.02 -2.35 -32.19
C LYS A 759 -1.14 -1.42 -33.02
N LEU A 760 -0.65 -0.33 -32.42
CA LEU A 760 0.06 0.70 -33.17
C LEU A 760 1.39 0.21 -33.79
N PRO A 761 2.24 -0.58 -33.10
CA PRO A 761 3.44 -1.13 -33.74
C PRO A 761 3.11 -1.94 -35.00
N GLN A 762 2.06 -2.77 -34.93
CA GLN A 762 1.62 -3.60 -36.07
C GLN A 762 1.13 -2.73 -37.24
N GLN A 763 0.38 -1.67 -36.96
CA GLN A 763 -0.08 -0.74 -37.98
C GLN A 763 1.06 0.06 -38.61
N MET A 764 2.01 0.54 -37.79
CA MET A 764 3.18 1.28 -38.25
C MET A 764 4.08 0.43 -39.15
N ILE A 765 4.31 -0.84 -38.78
CA ILE A 765 5.05 -1.81 -39.61
C ILE A 765 4.30 -2.07 -40.92
N ALA A 766 2.99 -2.35 -40.85
CA ALA A 766 2.19 -2.67 -42.03
C ALA A 766 2.10 -1.51 -43.04
N LEU A 767 2.03 -0.27 -42.55
CA LEU A 767 1.96 0.94 -43.38
C LEU A 767 3.33 1.58 -43.65
N ASN A 768 4.39 1.04 -43.04
CA ASN A 768 5.75 1.59 -43.06
C ASN A 768 5.83 3.10 -42.71
N THR A 769 5.04 3.54 -41.73
CA THR A 769 4.98 4.94 -41.27
C THR A 769 4.77 5.00 -39.76
N PHE A 770 5.30 6.03 -39.09
CA PHE A 770 4.93 6.33 -37.70
C PHE A 770 3.60 7.10 -37.61
N ASP A 771 3.13 7.67 -38.72
CA ASP A 771 1.94 8.52 -38.79
C ASP A 771 0.68 7.66 -38.87
N VAL A 772 0.19 7.23 -37.71
CA VAL A 772 -1.00 6.41 -37.54
C VAL A 772 -1.94 7.08 -36.52
N ASP A 773 -3.24 6.84 -36.68
CA ASP A 773 -4.24 7.40 -35.77
C ASP A 773 -4.06 6.87 -34.33
N ALA A 774 -4.19 7.76 -33.36
CA ALA A 774 -4.19 7.38 -31.95
C ALA A 774 -5.38 6.48 -31.61
N VAL A 775 -5.19 5.52 -30.71
CA VAL A 775 -6.29 4.66 -30.24
C VAL A 775 -7.17 5.45 -29.26
N SER A 776 -8.48 5.48 -29.54
CA SER A 776 -9.49 6.13 -28.67
C SER A 776 -9.42 5.56 -27.25
N GLY A 777 -9.46 6.43 -26.24
CA GLY A 777 -9.27 6.04 -24.84
C GLY A 777 -7.81 5.88 -24.40
N ALA A 778 -6.85 5.86 -25.34
CA ALA A 778 -5.41 5.67 -25.07
C ALA A 778 -4.55 6.74 -25.75
N SER A 779 -5.09 7.95 -25.93
CA SER A 779 -4.50 8.99 -26.79
C SER A 779 -3.11 9.45 -26.34
N VAL A 780 -2.87 9.57 -25.03
CA VAL A 780 -1.57 10.03 -24.48
C VAL A 780 -0.49 8.97 -24.72
N SER A 781 -0.76 7.71 -24.38
CA SER A 781 0.15 6.59 -24.61
C SER A 781 0.38 6.33 -26.09
N SER A 782 -0.64 6.53 -26.93
CA SER A 782 -0.52 6.46 -28.40
C SER A 782 0.46 7.50 -28.93
N LYS A 783 0.31 8.76 -28.51
CA LYS A 783 1.23 9.85 -28.88
C LYS A 783 2.64 9.60 -28.38
N ALA A 784 2.79 9.02 -27.19
CA ALA A 784 4.10 8.66 -26.64
C ALA A 784 4.83 7.68 -27.56
N LEU A 785 4.15 6.60 -27.96
CA LEU A 785 4.69 5.58 -28.85
C LEU A 785 5.00 6.14 -30.24
N ILE A 786 4.08 6.90 -30.85
CA ILE A 786 4.29 7.57 -32.15
C ILE A 786 5.54 8.45 -32.11
N GLN A 787 5.69 9.27 -31.06
CA GLN A 787 6.83 10.16 -30.93
C GLN A 787 8.15 9.40 -30.71
N ALA A 788 8.13 8.32 -29.92
CA ALA A 788 9.31 7.48 -29.72
C ALA A 788 9.73 6.81 -31.05
N VAL A 789 8.79 6.26 -31.81
CA VAL A 789 9.08 5.65 -33.11
C VAL A 789 9.58 6.70 -34.11
N ARG A 790 8.99 7.90 -34.12
CA ARG A 790 9.46 9.04 -34.93
C ARG A 790 10.91 9.42 -34.58
N ASP A 791 11.23 9.51 -33.30
CA ASP A 791 12.58 9.82 -32.81
C ASP A 791 13.60 8.76 -33.27
N ALA A 792 13.25 7.46 -33.17
CA ALA A 792 14.09 6.37 -33.69
C ALA A 792 14.30 6.48 -35.20
N LEU A 793 13.23 6.74 -35.96
CA LEU A 793 13.28 6.79 -37.42
C LEU A 793 14.04 8.00 -37.95
N SER A 794 14.08 9.11 -37.21
CA SER A 794 14.88 10.29 -37.56
C SER A 794 16.39 10.02 -37.61
N GLN A 795 16.83 8.90 -37.02
CA GLN A 795 18.22 8.46 -37.00
C GLN A 795 18.58 7.51 -38.16
N VAL A 796 17.59 7.07 -38.95
CA VAL A 796 17.80 6.15 -40.07
C VAL A 796 18.42 6.88 -41.26
N PRO A 797 19.63 6.51 -41.71
CA PRO A 797 20.28 7.16 -42.85
C PRO A 797 19.47 7.01 -44.14
N GLY A 798 19.13 8.12 -44.79
CA GLY A 798 18.48 8.13 -46.11
C GLY A 798 16.95 7.99 -46.10
N ARG A 799 16.32 8.04 -44.92
CA ARG A 799 14.87 8.10 -44.76
C ARG A 799 14.46 9.57 -44.59
N ASP A 800 13.68 10.11 -45.53
CA ASP A 800 13.08 11.44 -45.35
C ASP A 800 12.07 11.37 -44.20
N SER A 801 12.17 12.34 -43.29
CA SER A 801 11.44 12.47 -42.01
C SER A 801 9.93 12.52 -42.14
#